data_AF-A0A1I6AQX5-F1
#
_entry.id   AF-A0A1I6AQX5-F1
#
_cell.length_a   1.000
_cell.length_b   1.000
_cell.length_c   1.000
_cell.angle_alpha   90.00
_cell.angle_beta   90.00
_cell.angle_gamma   90.00
#
_symmetry.space_group_name_H-M   'P 1'
#
loop_
_entity.id
_entity.type
_entity.pdbx_description
1 polymer ?
#
loop_
_entity_poly.entity_id
_entity_poly.type
_entity_poly.pdbx_seq_one_letter_code
_entity_poly.pdbx_strand_id
1 'polypeptide(L)'
;MSFDADEEILQDFLVEAGEILELLSEQLVELENRPNDSDLLNAIFRGFHTVKGGAGFLQLEALVTCCHIAENVFDILRKGEREVDAELMDVVLQALDSINSMFAQVRDGEEPTPAAPALLEALSALAQPAQQVVAAPAAPAAPVVAAVAEPVLEADGDITDDEFELLLEALHVGPEAGEAPAAADGHANGDEITDDEFEALLDQLHGTGKGPGSQPTAVPSVPATPVAGDEDLITDDEFESLLDELHGPGRGPGAATTPTPVSAPAPAAPEAAKPQPPAPPAAEEKPAPKPAPRRSEAGADHGAAAETTVRVDTARLDEIMNMVGELVLVRNRLTRLGLTSEDEELTKAVANLDMVTADLQASVMKTRMQPIKKVFGRFPRVVRDLSRSLKKEINLELVGEETDLDKNLVEALADPLVHLVRNAVDHGIESPEEREAAGKPRVGQMVLAARQEGDHILLTISDDGKGMDAEVLRAKAVEKGMMDRDAAERLSESECFNLILAPGFSTKTEVSDVSGRGVGMDVVRTRISQLNGTIAIESTKGQGTRISIKVPLTLAIMPTLMVMLGRQAFALPLVNVNEIYNLDLSRTNVVDGQEVILVRDKALPLFWLKRWLMPGASEEIDRTAASVVIVSVGTQRVGFVVDQLVGQEEVVIKPLGGMLQGTPGMAGATITGDGRIALILDIPGLLKRYARKG
;
A
#
# COMPACT_ATOMS: atom_id res chain seq x y z
N MET A 1 -21.04 -21.25 -26.88
CA MET A 1 -20.69 -20.55 -25.63
C MET A 1 -20.16 -19.19 -26.05
N SER A 2 -20.52 -18.12 -25.35
CA SER A 2 -20.05 -16.76 -25.64
C SER A 2 -18.67 -16.57 -25.01
N PHE A 3 -17.78 -15.87 -25.72
CA PHE A 3 -16.44 -15.55 -25.21
C PHE A 3 -16.48 -14.81 -23.86
N ASP A 4 -17.53 -14.03 -23.60
CA ASP A 4 -17.76 -13.35 -22.32
C ASP A 4 -17.80 -14.31 -21.11
N ALA A 5 -18.29 -15.54 -21.28
CA ALA A 5 -18.45 -16.50 -20.19
C ALA A 5 -17.13 -17.15 -19.78
N ASP A 6 -16.24 -17.41 -20.74
CA ASP A 6 -14.89 -17.93 -20.46
C ASP A 6 -14.01 -16.85 -19.79
N GLU A 7 -14.25 -15.57 -20.10
CA GLU A 7 -13.54 -14.43 -19.51
C GLU A 7 -14.02 -14.10 -18.07
N GLU A 8 -15.32 -14.24 -17.78
CA GLU A 8 -15.87 -14.10 -16.41
C GLU A 8 -15.31 -15.18 -15.47
N ILE A 9 -15.31 -16.45 -15.90
CA ILE A 9 -14.77 -17.56 -15.10
C ILE A 9 -13.24 -17.44 -14.91
N LEU A 10 -12.52 -16.94 -15.94
CA LEU A 10 -11.10 -16.64 -15.82
C LEU A 10 -10.83 -15.53 -14.78
N GLN A 11 -11.65 -14.48 -14.74
CA GLN A 11 -11.51 -13.41 -13.75
C GLN A 11 -11.78 -13.92 -12.32
N ASP A 12 -12.82 -14.73 -12.11
CA ASP A 12 -13.11 -15.32 -10.79
C ASP A 12 -11.96 -16.22 -10.31
N PHE A 13 -11.42 -17.08 -11.18
CA PHE A 13 -10.23 -17.87 -10.87
C PHE A 13 -9.02 -16.98 -10.54
N LEU A 14 -8.77 -15.91 -11.31
CA LEU A 14 -7.66 -14.99 -11.07
C LEU A 14 -7.79 -14.19 -9.77
N VAL A 15 -9.00 -14.04 -9.22
CA VAL A 15 -9.21 -13.48 -7.88
C VAL A 15 -8.98 -14.55 -6.81
N GLU A 16 -9.64 -15.70 -6.91
CA GLU A 16 -9.56 -16.77 -5.89
C GLU A 16 -8.14 -17.36 -5.77
N ALA A 17 -7.55 -17.79 -6.88
CA ALA A 17 -6.19 -18.32 -6.86
C ALA A 17 -5.15 -17.26 -6.49
N GLY A 18 -5.43 -15.97 -6.74
CA GLY A 18 -4.58 -14.87 -6.30
C GLY A 18 -4.52 -14.75 -4.77
N GLU A 19 -5.67 -14.82 -4.11
CA GLU A 19 -5.76 -14.85 -2.64
C GLU A 19 -5.11 -16.11 -2.05
N ILE A 20 -5.31 -17.28 -2.69
CA ILE A 20 -4.68 -18.54 -2.25
C ILE A 20 -3.16 -18.50 -2.40
N LEU A 21 -2.63 -17.95 -3.50
CA LEU A 21 -1.17 -17.82 -3.72
C LEU A 21 -0.52 -16.81 -2.76
N GLU A 22 -1.23 -15.73 -2.40
CA GLU A 22 -0.78 -14.81 -1.36
C GLU A 22 -0.74 -15.50 0.02
N LEU A 23 -1.79 -16.23 0.38
CA LEU A 23 -1.84 -17.00 1.63
C LEU A 23 -0.78 -18.11 1.68
N LEU A 24 -0.57 -18.85 0.59
CA LEU A 24 0.50 -19.85 0.46
C LEU A 24 1.88 -19.23 0.69
N SER A 25 2.11 -18.02 0.19
CA SER A 25 3.36 -17.29 0.38
C SER A 25 3.64 -17.00 1.87
N GLU A 26 2.62 -16.59 2.62
CA GLU A 26 2.75 -16.39 4.07
C GLU A 26 2.94 -17.71 4.83
N GLN A 27 2.13 -18.73 4.51
CA GLN A 27 2.16 -20.03 5.17
C GLN A 27 3.50 -20.77 5.00
N LEU A 28 4.13 -20.67 3.81
CA LEU A 28 5.45 -21.26 3.56
C LEU A 28 6.56 -20.59 4.39
N VAL A 29 6.46 -19.28 4.63
CA VAL A 29 7.39 -18.55 5.52
C VAL A 29 7.14 -18.90 7.00
N GLU A 30 5.88 -19.10 7.42
CA GLU A 30 5.59 -19.60 8.76
C GLU A 30 6.08 -21.06 8.95
N LEU A 31 5.97 -21.90 7.93
CA LEU A 31 6.40 -23.30 7.96
C LEU A 31 7.92 -23.44 8.13
N GLU A 32 8.71 -22.51 7.58
CA GLU A 32 10.15 -22.46 7.86
C GLU A 32 10.45 -22.27 9.36
N ASN A 33 9.62 -21.49 10.06
CA ASN A 33 9.75 -21.25 11.50
C ASN A 33 9.11 -22.35 12.36
N ARG A 34 8.18 -23.13 11.80
CA ARG A 34 7.47 -24.24 12.46
C ARG A 34 7.41 -25.50 11.58
N PRO A 35 8.56 -26.14 11.29
CA PRO A 35 8.64 -27.23 10.31
C PRO A 35 7.82 -28.48 10.65
N ASN A 36 7.41 -28.65 11.91
CA ASN A 36 6.64 -29.80 12.40
C ASN A 36 5.14 -29.50 12.57
N ASP A 37 4.65 -28.38 12.06
CA ASP A 37 3.24 -27.98 12.17
C ASP A 37 2.37 -28.70 11.13
N SER A 38 1.65 -29.73 11.58
CA SER A 38 0.79 -30.56 10.73
C SER A 38 -0.41 -29.80 10.17
N ASP A 39 -0.92 -28.79 10.88
CA ASP A 39 -2.10 -28.04 10.42
C ASP A 39 -1.69 -27.09 9.28
N LEU A 40 -0.49 -26.50 9.40
CA LEU A 40 0.12 -25.67 8.38
C LEU A 40 0.49 -26.46 7.11
N LEU A 41 1.08 -27.66 7.25
CA LEU A 41 1.32 -28.57 6.11
C LEU A 41 0.02 -28.93 5.37
N ASN A 42 -1.06 -29.21 6.11
CA ASN A 42 -2.37 -29.52 5.52
C ASN A 42 -3.06 -28.28 4.91
N ALA A 43 -2.80 -27.06 5.41
CA ALA A 43 -3.26 -25.83 4.79
C ALA A 43 -2.56 -25.59 3.44
N ILE A 44 -1.23 -25.71 3.41
CA ILE A 44 -0.41 -25.53 2.20
C ILE A 44 -0.76 -26.57 1.12
N PHE A 45 -0.89 -27.84 1.50
CA PHE A 45 -1.36 -28.90 0.59
C PHE A 45 -2.70 -28.53 -0.07
N ARG A 46 -3.68 -28.07 0.71
CA ARG A 46 -4.99 -27.66 0.19
C ARG A 46 -4.90 -26.46 -0.75
N GLY A 47 -4.05 -25.47 -0.44
CA GLY A 47 -3.84 -24.32 -1.32
C GLY A 47 -3.34 -24.74 -2.71
N PHE A 48 -2.28 -25.57 -2.78
CA PHE A 48 -1.80 -26.08 -4.08
C PHE A 48 -2.85 -26.93 -4.80
N HIS A 49 -3.59 -27.79 -4.09
CA HIS A 49 -4.66 -28.60 -4.66
C HIS A 49 -5.79 -27.74 -5.27
N THR A 50 -6.23 -26.68 -4.60
CA THR A 50 -7.29 -25.78 -5.11
C THR A 50 -6.82 -25.02 -6.34
N VAL A 51 -5.60 -24.45 -6.32
CA VAL A 51 -5.04 -23.74 -7.49
C VAL A 51 -4.86 -24.69 -8.68
N LYS A 52 -4.39 -25.94 -8.45
CA LYS A 52 -4.34 -27.00 -9.47
C LYS A 52 -5.73 -27.27 -10.07
N GLY A 53 -6.76 -27.35 -9.24
CA GLY A 53 -8.15 -27.59 -9.66
C GLY A 53 -8.68 -26.50 -10.60
N GLY A 54 -8.58 -25.23 -10.20
CA GLY A 54 -9.00 -24.10 -11.03
C GLY A 54 -8.18 -23.95 -12.32
N ALA A 55 -6.85 -24.12 -12.23
CA ALA A 55 -5.98 -24.11 -13.40
C ALA A 55 -6.31 -25.26 -14.39
N GLY A 56 -6.73 -26.42 -13.87
CA GLY A 56 -7.14 -27.57 -14.67
C GLY A 56 -8.45 -27.34 -15.43
N PHE A 57 -9.42 -26.67 -14.79
CA PHE A 57 -10.67 -26.27 -15.45
C PHE A 57 -10.41 -25.33 -16.65
N LEU A 58 -9.48 -24.39 -16.48
CA LEU A 58 -9.09 -23.41 -17.51
C LEU A 58 -8.00 -23.90 -18.48
N GLN A 59 -7.63 -25.19 -18.43
CA GLN A 59 -6.63 -25.82 -19.32
C GLN A 59 -5.22 -25.18 -19.25
N LEU A 60 -4.87 -24.56 -18.11
CA LEU A 60 -3.59 -23.91 -17.89
C LEU A 60 -2.49 -24.93 -17.54
N GLU A 61 -2.11 -25.78 -18.50
CA GLU A 61 -1.23 -26.95 -18.31
C GLU A 61 0.08 -26.65 -17.54
N ALA A 62 0.71 -25.50 -17.77
CA ALA A 62 1.94 -25.10 -17.10
C ALA A 62 1.74 -24.91 -15.57
N LEU A 63 0.63 -24.27 -15.19
CA LEU A 63 0.24 -24.07 -13.79
C LEU A 63 -0.15 -25.39 -13.14
N VAL A 64 -1.00 -26.18 -13.80
CA VAL A 64 -1.41 -27.53 -13.34
C VAL A 64 -0.19 -28.39 -13.04
N THR A 65 0.76 -28.44 -13.97
CA THR A 65 2.00 -29.23 -13.83
C THR A 65 2.82 -28.81 -12.61
N CYS A 66 3.05 -27.51 -12.42
CA CYS A 66 3.86 -27.02 -11.32
C CYS A 66 3.16 -27.19 -9.95
N CYS A 67 1.86 -26.89 -9.87
CA CYS A 67 1.06 -27.07 -8.67
C CYS A 67 0.95 -28.56 -8.28
N HIS A 68 0.77 -29.48 -9.22
CA HIS A 68 0.67 -30.91 -8.95
C HIS A 68 1.97 -31.48 -8.36
N ILE A 69 3.15 -31.12 -8.89
CA ILE A 69 4.41 -31.63 -8.33
C ILE A 69 4.67 -31.01 -6.96
N ALA A 70 4.37 -29.72 -6.75
CA ALA A 70 4.46 -29.09 -5.43
C ALA A 70 3.52 -29.75 -4.41
N GLU A 71 2.27 -30.04 -4.79
CA GLU A 71 1.31 -30.78 -3.97
C GLU A 71 1.83 -32.16 -3.55
N ASN A 72 2.49 -32.90 -4.45
CA ASN A 72 3.09 -34.20 -4.14
C ASN A 72 4.25 -34.12 -3.13
N VAL A 73 5.03 -33.03 -3.13
CA VAL A 73 6.03 -32.77 -2.06
C VAL A 73 5.30 -32.62 -0.71
N PHE A 74 4.21 -31.86 -0.67
CA PHE A 74 3.44 -31.66 0.57
C PHE A 74 2.67 -32.90 1.03
N ASP A 75 2.29 -33.80 0.12
CA ASP A 75 1.70 -35.10 0.45
C ASP A 75 2.67 -35.99 1.26
N ILE A 76 3.95 -36.02 0.85
CA ILE A 76 5.00 -36.80 1.52
C ILE A 76 5.38 -36.18 2.87
N LEU A 77 5.43 -34.85 2.94
CA LEU A 77 5.65 -34.13 4.20
C LEU A 77 4.52 -34.40 5.23
N ARG A 78 3.25 -34.30 4.83
CA ARG A 78 2.13 -34.56 5.78
C ARG A 78 2.03 -36.02 6.22
N LYS A 79 2.54 -36.97 5.42
CA LYS A 79 2.64 -38.39 5.78
C LYS A 79 3.80 -38.69 6.73
N GLY A 80 4.71 -37.73 6.96
CA GLY A 80 5.92 -37.94 7.76
C GLY A 80 6.97 -38.81 7.07
N GLU A 81 6.85 -39.03 5.76
CA GLU A 81 7.81 -39.78 4.93
C GLU A 81 9.08 -38.97 4.64
N ARG A 82 9.05 -37.67 4.99
CA ARG A 82 10.19 -36.75 4.94
C ARG A 82 10.01 -35.58 5.91
N GLU A 83 11.11 -35.06 6.44
CA GLU A 83 11.14 -33.84 7.27
C GLU A 83 11.34 -32.57 6.42
N VAL A 84 10.85 -31.42 6.91
CA VAL A 84 11.08 -30.11 6.26
C VAL A 84 12.52 -29.66 6.51
N ASP A 85 13.32 -29.62 5.45
CA ASP A 85 14.69 -29.12 5.46
C ASP A 85 14.82 -27.81 4.65
N ALA A 86 15.96 -27.12 4.80
CA ALA A 86 16.18 -25.82 4.17
C ALA A 86 16.32 -25.89 2.64
N GLU A 87 16.78 -27.02 2.09
CA GLU A 87 16.95 -27.23 0.65
C GLU A 87 15.58 -27.47 -0.02
N LEU A 88 14.73 -28.27 0.62
CA LEU A 88 13.33 -28.44 0.24
C LEU A 88 12.58 -27.11 0.23
N MET A 89 12.72 -26.30 1.29
CA MET A 89 12.04 -25.01 1.40
C MET A 89 12.48 -24.05 0.28
N ASP A 90 13.79 -23.98 -0.01
CA ASP A 90 14.31 -23.15 -1.10
C ASP A 90 13.74 -23.54 -2.48
N VAL A 91 13.55 -24.84 -2.74
CA VAL A 91 13.01 -25.35 -4.00
C VAL A 91 11.49 -25.15 -4.09
N VAL A 92 10.76 -25.34 -2.99
CA VAL A 92 9.31 -25.04 -2.93
C VAL A 92 9.03 -23.55 -3.13
N LEU A 93 9.83 -22.65 -2.55
CA LEU A 93 9.69 -21.21 -2.77
C LEU A 93 10.00 -20.80 -4.22
N GLN A 94 10.92 -21.50 -4.90
CA GLN A 94 11.13 -21.33 -6.35
C GLN A 94 9.96 -21.84 -7.20
N ALA A 95 9.29 -22.91 -6.76
CA ALA A 95 8.05 -23.38 -7.38
C ALA A 95 6.95 -22.31 -7.27
N LEU A 96 6.75 -21.76 -6.07
CA LEU A 96 5.78 -20.71 -5.82
C LEU A 96 6.06 -19.44 -6.64
N ASP A 97 7.32 -19.03 -6.80
CA ASP A 97 7.69 -17.92 -7.71
C ASP A 97 7.32 -18.22 -9.15
N SER A 98 7.58 -19.45 -9.62
CA SER A 98 7.27 -19.86 -10.98
C SER A 98 5.77 -19.85 -11.23
N ILE A 99 4.98 -20.34 -10.26
CA ILE A 99 3.52 -20.29 -10.26
C ILE A 99 3.02 -18.83 -10.25
N ASN A 100 3.56 -17.96 -9.38
CA ASN A 100 3.23 -16.53 -9.36
C ASN A 100 3.60 -15.82 -10.68
N SER A 101 4.69 -16.22 -11.33
CA SER A 101 5.09 -15.68 -12.64
C SER A 101 4.13 -16.11 -13.75
N MET A 102 3.76 -17.40 -13.79
CA MET A 102 2.73 -17.91 -14.73
C MET A 102 1.39 -17.22 -14.47
N PHE A 103 1.03 -17.02 -13.20
CA PHE A 103 -0.22 -16.38 -12.80
C PHE A 103 -0.29 -14.91 -13.24
N ALA A 104 0.83 -14.18 -13.12
CA ALA A 104 0.94 -12.82 -13.65
C ALA A 104 0.80 -12.79 -15.19
N GLN A 105 1.39 -13.75 -15.91
CA GLN A 105 1.24 -13.87 -17.36
C GLN A 105 -0.23 -14.09 -17.76
N VAL A 106 -0.93 -15.04 -17.12
CA VAL A 106 -2.35 -15.31 -17.38
C VAL A 106 -3.22 -14.07 -17.12
N ARG A 107 -2.96 -13.36 -16.01
CA ARG A 107 -3.67 -12.11 -15.68
C ARG A 107 -3.41 -10.99 -16.70
N ASP A 108 -2.22 -10.93 -17.25
CA ASP A 108 -1.84 -9.92 -18.25
C ASP A 108 -2.25 -10.35 -19.69
N GLY A 109 -2.94 -11.50 -19.84
CA GLY A 109 -3.47 -12.04 -21.10
C GLY A 109 -2.47 -12.84 -21.94
N GLU A 110 -1.34 -13.24 -21.34
CA GLU A 110 -0.27 -14.03 -21.96
C GLU A 110 -0.36 -15.52 -21.63
N GLU A 111 0.14 -16.38 -22.53
CA GLU A 111 0.21 -17.82 -22.31
C GLU A 111 1.31 -18.16 -21.26
N PRO A 112 1.00 -18.92 -20.19
CA PRO A 112 1.94 -19.12 -19.08
C PRO A 112 3.17 -19.92 -19.52
N THR A 113 4.35 -19.35 -19.32
CA THR A 113 5.61 -20.00 -19.66
C THR A 113 5.92 -21.13 -18.66
N PRO A 114 6.18 -22.37 -19.11
CA PRO A 114 6.50 -23.48 -18.22
C PRO A 114 7.71 -23.21 -17.33
N ALA A 115 7.69 -23.76 -16.10
CA ALA A 115 8.79 -23.65 -15.15
C ALA A 115 10.06 -24.31 -15.72
N ALA A 116 11.23 -23.86 -15.24
CA ALA A 116 12.50 -24.41 -15.69
C ALA A 116 12.56 -25.94 -15.46
N PRO A 117 12.97 -26.77 -16.44
CA PRO A 117 12.96 -28.23 -16.30
C PRO A 117 13.74 -28.72 -15.07
N ALA A 118 14.88 -28.10 -14.75
CA ALA A 118 15.66 -28.42 -13.55
C ALA A 118 14.92 -28.17 -12.22
N LEU A 119 13.98 -27.23 -12.18
CA LEU A 119 13.14 -26.98 -11.01
C LEU A 119 12.05 -28.06 -10.88
N LEU A 120 11.44 -28.46 -12.00
CA LEU A 120 10.46 -29.56 -12.02
C LEU A 120 11.11 -30.90 -11.65
N GLU A 121 12.33 -31.16 -12.14
CA GLU A 121 13.15 -32.31 -11.73
C GLU A 121 13.49 -32.27 -10.24
N ALA A 122 13.92 -31.12 -9.71
CA ALA A 122 14.20 -30.95 -8.28
C ALA A 122 12.96 -31.21 -7.43
N LEU A 123 11.81 -30.58 -7.74
CA LEU A 123 10.54 -30.83 -7.05
C LEU A 123 10.12 -32.30 -7.11
N SER A 124 10.28 -32.95 -8.26
CA SER A 124 9.94 -34.36 -8.45
C SER A 124 10.85 -35.31 -7.65
N ALA A 125 12.13 -34.96 -7.51
CA ALA A 125 13.06 -35.69 -6.63
C ALA A 125 12.75 -35.45 -5.15
N LEU A 126 12.26 -34.25 -4.79
CA LEU A 126 11.81 -33.96 -3.43
C LEU A 126 10.47 -34.64 -3.09
N ALA A 127 9.64 -34.90 -4.09
CA ALA A 127 8.39 -35.66 -4.03
C ALA A 127 8.59 -37.19 -4.08
N GLN A 128 9.68 -37.68 -3.47
CA GLN A 128 9.87 -39.09 -3.16
C GLN A 128 10.14 -39.24 -1.66
N PRO A 129 9.75 -40.38 -1.03
CA PRO A 129 10.10 -40.66 0.36
C PRO A 129 11.60 -40.53 0.57
N ALA A 130 12.03 -40.05 1.74
CA ALA A 130 13.44 -39.87 2.02
C ALA A 130 14.18 -41.23 1.92
N GLN A 131 14.85 -41.48 0.79
CA GLN A 131 15.69 -42.67 0.65
C GLN A 131 16.72 -42.65 1.78
N GLN A 132 16.70 -43.69 2.61
CA GLN A 132 17.82 -43.96 3.50
C GLN A 132 19.06 -44.06 2.62
N VAL A 133 19.90 -43.02 2.67
CA VAL A 133 21.19 -43.01 1.99
C VAL A 133 22.05 -44.07 2.69
N VAL A 134 22.00 -45.29 2.16
CA VAL A 134 22.82 -46.41 2.62
C VAL A 134 24.26 -46.03 2.35
N ALA A 135 24.91 -45.46 3.35
CA ALA A 135 26.31 -45.07 3.28
C ALA A 135 27.14 -46.28 2.85
N ALA A 136 27.87 -46.14 1.74
CA ALA A 136 28.70 -47.21 1.20
C ALA A 136 29.68 -47.71 2.29
N PRO A 137 29.74 -49.03 2.57
CA PRO A 137 30.41 -49.52 3.76
C PRO A 137 31.94 -49.41 3.65
N ALA A 138 32.54 -48.71 4.61
CA ALA A 138 33.97 -48.79 4.87
C ALA A 138 34.35 -50.16 5.47
N ALA A 139 35.56 -50.62 5.16
CA ALA A 139 36.08 -51.95 5.53
C ALA A 139 36.27 -52.15 7.07
N PRO A 140 36.34 -53.40 7.56
CA PRO A 140 35.78 -53.75 8.87
C PRO A 140 36.77 -53.76 10.05
N ALA A 141 36.19 -53.70 11.26
CA ALA A 141 36.83 -54.12 12.52
C ALA A 141 36.01 -55.24 13.21
N ALA A 142 36.69 -56.07 14.01
CA ALA A 142 36.27 -57.42 14.40
C ALA A 142 35.22 -57.48 15.56
N PRO A 143 34.54 -58.64 15.78
CA PRO A 143 33.22 -58.70 16.42
C PRO A 143 33.22 -59.03 17.93
N VAL A 144 32.05 -58.83 18.56
CA VAL A 144 31.66 -59.43 19.85
C VAL A 144 30.29 -60.13 19.68
N VAL A 145 29.95 -61.08 20.56
CA VAL A 145 29.22 -62.31 20.20
C VAL A 145 27.88 -62.48 20.94
N ALA A 146 26.92 -63.21 20.31
CA ALA A 146 25.71 -63.84 20.88
C ALA A 146 24.54 -62.89 21.29
N ALA A 147 23.24 -63.24 21.27
CA ALA A 147 22.43 -64.45 20.95
C ALA A 147 20.91 -64.07 20.90
N VAL A 148 19.89 -64.82 20.41
CA VAL A 148 19.72 -66.07 19.62
C VAL A 148 18.24 -66.20 19.16
N ALA A 149 17.97 -66.84 18.00
CA ALA A 149 16.68 -67.36 17.46
C ALA A 149 15.55 -66.33 17.12
N GLU A 150 14.96 -66.27 15.91
CA GLU A 150 14.34 -67.27 14.98
C GLU A 150 12.90 -67.70 15.35
N PRO A 151 12.02 -68.02 14.37
CA PRO A 151 11.90 -67.59 12.96
C PRO A 151 10.51 -66.91 12.70
N VAL A 152 10.05 -66.55 11.49
CA VAL A 152 9.38 -67.43 10.48
C VAL A 152 9.26 -66.68 9.12
N LEU A 153 9.83 -67.31 8.09
CA LEU A 153 9.48 -67.40 6.65
C LEU A 153 8.97 -66.19 5.83
N GLU A 154 9.62 -66.07 4.67
CA GLU A 154 9.29 -65.24 3.51
C GLU A 154 7.98 -65.68 2.82
N ALA A 155 7.29 -64.70 2.21
CA ALA A 155 6.57 -64.90 0.95
C ALA A 155 6.63 -63.59 0.15
N ASP A 156 7.42 -63.63 -0.93
CA ASP A 156 7.48 -62.59 -1.96
C ASP A 156 6.18 -62.58 -2.78
N GLY A 157 5.75 -61.41 -3.28
CA GLY A 157 4.44 -61.27 -3.91
C GLY A 157 3.98 -59.83 -4.12
N ASP A 158 4.68 -59.09 -4.99
CA ASP A 158 4.12 -57.89 -5.61
C ASP A 158 2.81 -58.24 -6.32
N ILE A 159 1.72 -57.54 -6.00
CA ILE A 159 0.47 -57.60 -6.76
C ILE A 159 0.65 -56.65 -7.96
N THR A 160 0.75 -57.22 -9.16
CA THR A 160 0.75 -56.44 -10.41
C THR A 160 -0.65 -55.91 -10.71
N ASP A 161 -0.75 -54.70 -11.28
CA ASP A 161 -2.02 -54.00 -11.53
C ASP A 161 -3.06 -54.85 -12.31
N ASP A 162 -2.61 -55.71 -13.24
CA ASP A 162 -3.46 -56.64 -13.99
C ASP A 162 -4.25 -57.63 -13.10
N GLU A 163 -3.71 -58.00 -11.92
CA GLU A 163 -4.36 -58.89 -10.96
C GLU A 163 -5.31 -58.13 -10.01
N PHE A 164 -5.12 -56.81 -9.88
CA PHE A 164 -6.02 -55.92 -9.15
C PHE A 164 -7.28 -55.59 -9.97
N GLU A 165 -7.16 -55.34 -11.28
CA GLU A 165 -8.33 -55.15 -12.16
C GLU A 165 -9.22 -56.40 -12.21
N LEU A 166 -8.62 -57.60 -12.28
CA LEU A 166 -9.38 -58.87 -12.21
C LEU A 166 -10.13 -59.04 -10.87
N LEU A 167 -9.64 -58.46 -9.78
CA LEU A 167 -10.32 -58.48 -8.48
C LEU A 167 -11.54 -57.52 -8.44
N LEU A 168 -11.45 -56.39 -9.15
CA LEU A 168 -12.53 -55.42 -9.32
C LEU A 168 -13.62 -55.93 -10.27
N GLU A 169 -13.24 -56.63 -11.33
CA GLU A 169 -14.19 -57.25 -12.28
C GLU A 169 -14.95 -58.42 -11.63
N ALA A 170 -14.29 -59.18 -10.75
CA ALA A 170 -14.90 -60.27 -9.97
C ALA A 170 -15.94 -59.80 -8.92
N LEU A 171 -15.98 -58.51 -8.57
CA LEU A 171 -17.00 -57.94 -7.66
C LEU A 171 -18.30 -57.53 -8.36
N HIS A 172 -18.37 -57.59 -9.70
CA HIS A 172 -19.50 -57.05 -10.49
C HIS A 172 -20.39 -58.10 -11.20
N VAL A 173 -20.30 -59.39 -10.84
CA VAL A 173 -21.17 -60.43 -11.44
C VAL A 173 -21.89 -61.30 -10.39
N GLY A 174 -23.19 -61.03 -10.23
CA GLY A 174 -24.19 -61.91 -9.60
C GLY A 174 -25.27 -62.33 -10.64
N PRO A 175 -25.93 -63.49 -10.49
CA PRO A 175 -26.41 -64.28 -11.63
C PRO A 175 -27.83 -63.97 -12.16
N GLU A 176 -28.15 -64.60 -13.31
CA GLU A 176 -29.28 -64.31 -14.21
C GLU A 176 -30.70 -64.77 -13.80
N ALA A 177 -31.67 -64.17 -14.52
CA ALA A 177 -32.87 -64.76 -15.12
C ALA A 177 -34.22 -64.80 -14.35
N GLY A 178 -35.25 -64.18 -14.97
CA GLY A 178 -36.64 -64.66 -14.87
C GLY A 178 -37.75 -63.61 -14.69
N GLU A 179 -38.58 -63.44 -15.72
CA GLU A 179 -39.99 -63.01 -15.70
C GLU A 179 -40.39 -61.57 -15.25
N ALA A 180 -41.28 -60.98 -16.06
CA ALA A 180 -42.18 -59.86 -15.73
C ALA A 180 -43.61 -60.42 -15.59
N PRO A 181 -44.65 -59.71 -15.04
CA PRO A 181 -44.72 -58.25 -14.84
C PRO A 181 -45.42 -57.75 -13.54
N ALA A 182 -45.55 -56.41 -13.46
CA ALA A 182 -46.62 -55.62 -12.81
C ALA A 182 -46.42 -55.03 -11.38
N ALA A 183 -47.03 -53.84 -11.23
CA ALA A 183 -47.35 -53.07 -10.02
C ALA A 183 -46.27 -52.17 -9.34
N ALA A 184 -46.42 -50.86 -9.62
CA ALA A 184 -46.48 -49.71 -8.69
C ALA A 184 -45.37 -49.39 -7.65
N ASP A 185 -44.94 -48.12 -7.72
CA ASP A 185 -44.48 -47.19 -6.66
C ASP A 185 -43.19 -47.46 -5.85
N GLY A 186 -42.29 -46.46 -5.80
CA GLY A 186 -41.23 -46.34 -4.79
C GLY A 186 -39.92 -45.66 -5.24
N HIS A 187 -39.71 -44.40 -4.82
CA HIS A 187 -38.46 -43.62 -4.98
C HIS A 187 -37.24 -44.34 -4.34
N ALA A 188 -36.03 -44.37 -4.93
CA ALA A 188 -35.09 -43.29 -5.30
C ALA A 188 -34.30 -42.72 -4.09
N ASN A 189 -32.99 -42.50 -4.28
CA ASN A 189 -32.18 -41.61 -3.43
C ASN A 189 -30.90 -41.17 -4.19
N GLY A 190 -31.04 -40.11 -4.99
CA GLY A 190 -29.97 -39.22 -5.41
C GLY A 190 -30.44 -37.82 -5.02
N ASP A 191 -29.63 -37.09 -4.25
CA ASP A 191 -30.12 -36.01 -3.38
C ASP A 191 -30.07 -34.63 -4.07
N GLU A 192 -30.77 -34.51 -5.21
CA GLU A 192 -31.17 -33.21 -5.77
C GLU A 192 -32.62 -32.93 -5.36
N ILE A 193 -32.82 -32.03 -4.39
CA ILE A 193 -34.15 -31.61 -3.95
C ILE A 193 -34.86 -30.90 -5.11
N THR A 194 -36.06 -31.36 -5.44
CA THR A 194 -36.88 -30.76 -6.51
C THR A 194 -37.64 -29.52 -6.01
N ASP A 195 -37.96 -28.58 -6.90
CA ASP A 195 -38.65 -27.32 -6.53
C ASP A 195 -39.98 -27.57 -5.77
N ASP A 196 -40.75 -28.59 -6.18
CA ASP A 196 -42.01 -28.99 -5.51
C ASP A 196 -41.77 -29.50 -4.07
N GLU A 197 -40.63 -30.13 -3.82
CA GLU A 197 -40.21 -30.65 -2.52
C GLU A 197 -39.65 -29.54 -1.62
N PHE A 198 -39.01 -28.54 -2.23
CA PHE A 198 -38.60 -27.30 -1.56
C PHE A 198 -39.80 -26.43 -1.13
N GLU A 199 -40.84 -26.28 -1.96
CA GLU A 199 -42.09 -25.59 -1.56
C GLU A 199 -42.78 -26.32 -0.40
N ALA A 200 -42.82 -27.66 -0.42
CA ALA A 200 -43.39 -28.45 0.67
C ALA A 200 -42.64 -28.26 2.00
N LEU A 201 -41.30 -28.11 1.97
CA LEU A 201 -40.48 -27.80 3.15
C LEU A 201 -40.72 -26.37 3.68
N LEU A 202 -40.91 -25.39 2.80
CA LEU A 202 -41.26 -24.01 3.20
C LEU A 202 -42.62 -23.94 3.91
N ASP A 203 -43.64 -24.62 3.39
CA ASP A 203 -44.97 -24.68 4.00
C ASP A 203 -44.94 -25.43 5.35
N GLN A 204 -44.02 -26.39 5.53
CA GLN A 204 -43.80 -27.10 6.78
C GLN A 204 -43.08 -26.26 7.85
N LEU A 205 -42.22 -25.30 7.43
CA LEU A 205 -41.45 -24.43 8.32
C LEU A 205 -42.22 -23.17 8.75
N HIS A 206 -43.00 -22.57 7.84
CA HIS A 206 -43.71 -21.29 8.07
C HIS A 206 -45.22 -21.43 8.29
N GLY A 207 -45.79 -22.61 8.02
CA GLY A 207 -47.23 -22.87 8.07
C GLY A 207 -47.94 -22.42 6.80
N THR A 208 -48.86 -23.27 6.34
CA THR A 208 -49.41 -23.21 4.98
C THR A 208 -49.93 -21.83 4.56
N GLY A 209 -49.35 -21.28 3.49
CA GLY A 209 -49.79 -20.01 2.89
C GLY A 209 -49.21 -18.74 3.52
N LYS A 210 -48.00 -18.78 4.10
CA LYS A 210 -47.26 -17.60 4.58
C LYS A 210 -45.82 -17.47 4.06
N GLY A 211 -45.62 -17.71 2.77
CA GLY A 211 -44.46 -17.17 2.05
C GLY A 211 -44.55 -15.64 1.87
N PRO A 212 -43.42 -14.92 1.73
CA PRO A 212 -43.41 -13.47 1.53
C PRO A 212 -43.83 -13.12 0.09
N GLY A 213 -45.14 -13.02 -0.16
CA GLY A 213 -45.64 -12.60 -1.48
C GLY A 213 -47.01 -13.10 -1.92
N SER A 214 -47.99 -13.28 -1.01
CA SER A 214 -49.38 -13.52 -1.42
C SER A 214 -50.43 -13.19 -0.34
N GLN A 215 -51.24 -12.16 -0.59
CA GLN A 215 -52.61 -12.06 -0.05
C GLN A 215 -53.56 -11.53 -1.12
N PRO A 216 -54.64 -12.26 -1.46
CA PRO A 216 -55.71 -11.76 -2.31
C PRO A 216 -56.89 -11.25 -1.46
N THR A 217 -57.36 -10.02 -1.71
CA THR A 217 -58.69 -9.56 -1.25
C THR A 217 -59.46 -8.88 -2.37
N ALA A 218 -60.79 -9.03 -2.33
CA ALA A 218 -61.66 -8.87 -3.49
C ALA A 218 -62.18 -7.44 -3.75
N VAL A 219 -62.41 -7.13 -5.03
CA VAL A 219 -63.01 -5.88 -5.53
C VAL A 219 -64.53 -5.85 -5.30
N PRO A 220 -65.15 -4.66 -5.22
CA PRO A 220 -66.24 -4.39 -6.17
C PRO A 220 -66.31 -2.97 -6.76
N SER A 221 -66.66 -2.93 -8.05
CA SER A 221 -67.30 -1.85 -8.84
C SER A 221 -66.54 -0.57 -9.23
N VAL A 222 -66.49 -0.36 -10.56
CA VAL A 222 -65.90 0.75 -11.36
C VAL A 222 -66.96 1.87 -11.64
N PRO A 223 -66.63 3.08 -12.15
CA PRO A 223 -66.00 3.31 -13.48
C PRO A 223 -65.02 4.51 -13.67
N ALA A 224 -63.97 4.28 -14.48
CA ALA A 224 -63.34 5.17 -15.51
C ALA A 224 -62.94 6.63 -15.15
N THR A 225 -61.77 7.20 -15.50
CA THR A 225 -60.76 6.91 -16.58
C THR A 225 -59.40 7.63 -16.22
N PRO A 226 -58.28 7.58 -17.00
CA PRO A 226 -56.96 7.25 -16.44
C PRO A 226 -55.92 8.38 -16.42
N VAL A 227 -54.86 8.21 -15.61
CA VAL A 227 -53.49 8.73 -15.85
C VAL A 227 -52.48 7.69 -15.32
N ALA A 228 -51.32 7.56 -15.96
CA ALA A 228 -50.20 6.71 -15.52
C ALA A 228 -49.10 7.57 -14.87
N GLY A 229 -48.35 7.00 -13.92
CA GLY A 229 -47.17 7.60 -13.28
C GLY A 229 -46.50 6.59 -12.35
N ASP A 230 -45.16 6.58 -12.33
CA ASP A 230 -44.33 5.60 -11.63
C ASP A 230 -44.48 5.63 -10.09
N GLU A 231 -44.36 4.46 -9.47
CA GLU A 231 -44.21 4.30 -8.01
C GLU A 231 -42.73 4.33 -7.64
N ASP A 232 -42.24 5.46 -7.11
CA ASP A 232 -41.06 5.54 -6.21
C ASP A 232 -40.95 6.96 -5.58
N LEU A 233 -42.10 7.53 -5.18
CA LEU A 233 -42.18 8.82 -4.48
C LEU A 233 -43.05 8.69 -3.23
N ILE A 234 -42.45 9.00 -2.08
CA ILE A 234 -43.14 9.12 -0.79
C ILE A 234 -44.22 10.19 -0.91
N THR A 235 -45.40 9.94 -0.35
CA THR A 235 -46.53 10.89 -0.45
C THR A 235 -46.34 12.10 0.48
N ASP A 236 -46.88 13.27 0.10
CA ASP A 236 -46.73 14.50 0.90
C ASP A 236 -47.24 14.34 2.35
N ASP A 237 -48.34 13.61 2.55
CA ASP A 237 -48.92 13.32 3.87
C ASP A 237 -48.01 12.43 4.76
N GLU A 238 -47.29 11.51 4.12
CA GLU A 238 -46.33 10.60 4.75
C GLU A 238 -45.02 11.31 5.09
N PHE A 239 -44.61 12.28 4.25
CA PHE A 239 -43.51 13.19 4.52
C PHE A 239 -43.79 14.18 5.67
N GLU A 240 -44.99 14.77 5.74
CA GLU A 240 -45.40 15.61 6.89
C GLU A 240 -45.43 14.81 8.20
N SER A 241 -45.89 13.56 8.16
CA SER A 241 -45.91 12.67 9.32
C SER A 241 -44.52 12.39 9.88
N LEU A 242 -43.53 12.14 9.00
CA LEU A 242 -42.12 11.94 9.38
C LEU A 242 -41.46 13.20 9.93
N LEU A 243 -41.84 14.39 9.42
CA LEU A 243 -41.35 15.67 9.94
C LEU A 243 -41.85 15.98 11.36
N ASP A 244 -43.13 15.70 11.63
CA ASP A 244 -43.71 15.90 12.97
C ASP A 244 -43.17 14.87 13.99
N GLU A 245 -42.83 13.66 13.56
CA GLU A 245 -42.15 12.66 14.41
C GLU A 245 -40.70 13.06 14.76
N LEU A 246 -39.98 13.72 13.83
CA LEU A 246 -38.59 14.14 14.02
C LEU A 246 -38.42 15.46 14.82
N HIS A 247 -39.36 16.41 14.70
CA HIS A 247 -39.25 17.74 15.32
C HIS A 247 -40.31 18.07 16.38
N GLY A 248 -41.33 17.23 16.54
CA GLY A 248 -42.48 17.46 17.41
C GLY A 248 -43.49 18.44 16.80
N PRO A 249 -44.78 18.30 17.14
CA PRO A 249 -45.87 18.90 16.37
C PRO A 249 -45.76 20.42 16.25
N GLY A 250 -45.66 20.89 15.00
CA GLY A 250 -45.71 22.31 14.66
C GLY A 250 -44.39 23.08 14.75
N ARG A 251 -43.22 22.43 14.59
CA ARG A 251 -41.90 23.11 14.50
C ARG A 251 -41.06 22.69 13.28
N GLY A 252 -41.59 22.92 12.09
CA GLY A 252 -40.79 22.90 10.85
C GLY A 252 -39.79 24.07 10.74
N PRO A 253 -38.66 23.91 10.02
CA PRO A 253 -37.64 24.94 9.84
C PRO A 253 -38.08 26.01 8.83
N GLY A 254 -38.96 26.92 9.24
CA GLY A 254 -39.49 27.97 8.34
C GLY A 254 -40.35 29.08 8.97
N ALA A 255 -40.45 29.17 10.29
CA ALA A 255 -41.29 30.17 10.96
C ALA A 255 -40.56 31.52 11.17
N ALA A 256 -40.54 32.36 10.14
CA ALA A 256 -40.05 33.73 10.24
C ALA A 256 -40.88 34.56 11.24
N THR A 257 -40.23 35.31 12.13
CA THR A 257 -40.88 36.32 12.98
C THR A 257 -40.31 37.72 12.69
N THR A 258 -41.19 38.62 12.25
CA THR A 258 -40.90 40.04 11.99
C THR A 258 -41.77 40.95 12.89
N PRO A 259 -41.38 42.22 13.10
CA PRO A 259 -41.32 42.76 14.47
C PRO A 259 -42.42 43.78 14.85
N THR A 260 -42.49 44.13 16.14
CA THR A 260 -43.17 45.34 16.67
C THR A 260 -42.37 45.95 17.85
N PRO A 261 -42.56 47.24 18.21
CA PRO A 261 -41.38 48.13 18.34
C PRO A 261 -41.09 48.78 19.71
N VAL A 262 -39.81 49.13 19.87
CA VAL A 262 -39.18 50.29 20.57
C VAL A 262 -39.87 50.89 21.81
N SER A 263 -39.14 50.89 22.94
CA SER A 263 -39.17 51.98 23.94
C SER A 263 -37.86 52.12 24.73
N ALA A 264 -37.39 53.35 24.89
CA ALA A 264 -36.28 53.82 25.74
C ALA A 264 -36.46 55.36 25.94
N PRO A 265 -35.76 56.10 26.85
CA PRO A 265 -34.61 55.70 27.70
C PRO A 265 -34.52 56.26 29.16
N ALA A 266 -33.64 55.64 29.99
CA ALA A 266 -32.76 56.22 31.05
C ALA A 266 -33.35 56.97 32.31
N PRO A 267 -32.56 57.34 33.37
CA PRO A 267 -31.12 57.09 33.70
C PRO A 267 -30.78 56.68 35.18
N ALA A 268 -29.47 56.45 35.45
CA ALA A 268 -28.72 56.56 36.76
C ALA A 268 -28.90 55.45 37.84
N ALA A 269 -27.91 55.03 38.66
CA ALA A 269 -26.45 55.30 38.84
C ALA A 269 -25.80 54.16 39.74
N PRO A 270 -24.49 54.14 40.09
CA PRO A 270 -23.70 52.90 40.22
C PRO A 270 -23.39 52.41 41.66
N GLU A 271 -22.91 51.16 41.79
CA GLU A 271 -22.27 50.64 43.01
C GLU A 271 -20.99 49.81 42.72
N ALA A 272 -20.15 49.59 43.73
CA ALA A 272 -18.69 49.49 43.60
C ALA A 272 -18.08 48.07 43.61
N ALA A 273 -16.87 47.96 43.06
CA ALA A 273 -16.04 46.75 43.08
C ALA A 273 -15.31 46.51 44.41
N LYS A 274 -15.09 45.24 44.78
CA LYS A 274 -14.09 44.75 45.76
C LYS A 274 -13.90 43.21 45.62
N PRO A 275 -12.87 42.57 46.23
CA PRO A 275 -11.83 41.94 45.40
C PRO A 275 -11.59 40.44 45.64
N GLN A 276 -10.71 39.88 44.80
CA GLN A 276 -10.29 38.48 44.72
C GLN A 276 -9.39 38.04 45.91
N PRO A 277 -9.59 36.86 46.52
CA PRO A 277 -8.67 36.26 47.50
C PRO A 277 -7.52 35.45 46.85
N PRO A 278 -6.36 35.28 47.52
CA PRO A 278 -5.16 34.64 46.96
C PRO A 278 -5.10 33.11 47.15
N ALA A 279 -4.23 32.46 46.38
CA ALA A 279 -3.99 31.01 46.41
C ALA A 279 -3.12 30.56 47.61
N PRO A 280 -3.33 29.32 48.15
CA PRO A 280 -2.40 28.66 49.07
C PRO A 280 -1.33 27.82 48.33
N PRO A 281 -0.15 27.57 48.95
CA PRO A 281 1.00 26.92 48.31
C PRO A 281 1.04 25.38 48.46
N ALA A 282 1.96 24.76 47.72
CA ALA A 282 2.15 23.32 47.61
C ALA A 282 2.58 22.61 48.92
N ALA A 283 2.20 21.33 49.02
CA ALA A 283 2.72 20.35 49.97
C ALA A 283 2.88 18.97 49.27
N GLU A 284 3.77 18.14 49.79
CA GLU A 284 4.30 16.94 49.13
C GLU A 284 3.33 15.73 49.19
N GLU A 285 3.19 14.98 48.10
CA GLU A 285 2.52 13.67 48.12
C GLU A 285 3.51 12.49 48.08
N LYS A 286 3.34 11.57 49.04
CA LYS A 286 3.96 10.23 49.06
C LYS A 286 2.96 9.20 48.50
N PRO A 287 3.46 8.06 47.97
CA PRO A 287 2.70 7.26 46.99
C PRO A 287 1.53 6.46 47.56
N ALA A 288 0.45 6.40 46.78
CA ALA A 288 -0.70 5.53 47.00
C ALA A 288 -0.42 4.05 46.63
N PRO A 289 -1.14 3.07 47.23
CA PRO A 289 -0.81 1.65 47.11
C PRO A 289 -1.35 0.97 45.83
N LYS A 290 -0.67 -0.12 45.43
CA LYS A 290 -1.06 -1.01 44.31
C LYS A 290 -2.44 -1.66 44.53
N PRO A 291 -3.29 -1.77 43.50
CA PRO A 291 -4.43 -2.69 43.49
C PRO A 291 -3.95 -4.14 43.32
N ALA A 292 -4.58 -5.07 44.05
CA ALA A 292 -4.42 -6.52 43.84
C ALA A 292 -5.41 -7.03 42.76
N PRO A 293 -5.11 -8.14 42.07
CA PRO A 293 -5.86 -8.55 40.87
C PRO A 293 -7.26 -9.07 41.18
N ARG A 294 -8.24 -8.70 40.34
CA ARG A 294 -9.54 -9.38 40.30
C ARG A 294 -9.42 -10.71 39.56
N ARG A 295 -10.12 -11.72 40.07
CA ARG A 295 -10.26 -13.04 39.45
C ARG A 295 -10.99 -12.93 38.11
N SER A 296 -10.52 -13.68 37.13
CA SER A 296 -11.23 -13.95 35.88
C SER A 296 -12.43 -14.87 36.13
N GLU A 297 -13.63 -14.45 35.74
CA GLU A 297 -14.72 -15.38 35.46
C GLU A 297 -14.63 -15.82 34.00
N ALA A 298 -15.06 -17.06 33.72
CA ALA A 298 -14.82 -17.72 32.44
C ALA A 298 -15.63 -17.06 31.30
N GLY A 299 -15.03 -16.97 30.13
CA GLY A 299 -15.68 -16.41 28.95
C GLY A 299 -16.89 -17.24 28.54
N ALA A 300 -18.02 -16.55 28.32
CA ALA A 300 -19.05 -17.04 27.43
C ALA A 300 -18.53 -16.95 25.99
N ASP A 301 -18.87 -17.96 25.20
CA ASP A 301 -18.49 -18.07 23.80
C ASP A 301 -19.17 -16.96 22.98
N HIS A 302 -18.41 -15.92 22.63
CA HIS A 302 -18.84 -14.96 21.63
C HIS A 302 -18.41 -15.50 20.27
N GLY A 303 -19.33 -16.23 19.63
CA GLY A 303 -19.15 -16.69 18.26
C GLY A 303 -18.71 -15.52 17.37
N ALA A 304 -17.65 -15.76 16.60
CA ALA A 304 -17.11 -14.77 15.69
C ALA A 304 -18.24 -14.29 14.77
N ALA A 305 -18.57 -13.00 14.87
CA ALA A 305 -19.41 -12.37 13.86
C ALA A 305 -18.68 -12.54 12.53
N ALA A 306 -19.30 -13.22 11.58
CA ALA A 306 -18.74 -13.36 10.24
C ALA A 306 -18.51 -11.94 9.69
N GLU A 307 -17.25 -11.54 9.54
CA GLU A 307 -16.92 -10.24 8.98
C GLU A 307 -17.41 -10.23 7.53
N THR A 308 -18.51 -9.51 7.29
CA THR A 308 -19.08 -9.31 5.96
C THR A 308 -18.16 -8.39 5.18
N THR A 309 -17.07 -8.94 4.65
CA THR A 309 -16.15 -8.24 3.76
C THR A 309 -16.85 -8.03 2.41
N VAL A 310 -16.76 -6.81 1.88
CA VAL A 310 -17.29 -6.46 0.57
C VAL A 310 -16.09 -6.23 -0.34
N ARG A 311 -15.91 -7.07 -1.36
CA ARG A 311 -14.91 -6.83 -2.41
C ARG A 311 -15.33 -5.61 -3.23
N VAL A 312 -14.45 -4.63 -3.36
CA VAL A 312 -14.68 -3.39 -4.12
C VAL A 312 -13.53 -3.20 -5.10
N ASP A 313 -13.86 -2.89 -6.36
CA ASP A 313 -12.88 -2.54 -7.38
C ASP A 313 -12.05 -1.31 -6.95
N THR A 314 -10.73 -1.46 -7.01
CA THR A 314 -9.76 -0.41 -6.67
C THR A 314 -9.91 0.85 -7.52
N ALA A 315 -10.38 0.75 -8.77
CA ALA A 315 -10.64 1.92 -9.61
C ALA A 315 -11.74 2.82 -9.03
N ARG A 316 -12.79 2.23 -8.42
CA ARG A 316 -13.87 2.99 -7.77
C ARG A 316 -13.39 3.72 -6.52
N LEU A 317 -12.50 3.10 -5.74
CA LEU A 317 -11.87 3.76 -4.58
C LEU A 317 -11.01 4.95 -5.01
N ASP A 318 -10.31 4.83 -6.14
CA ASP A 318 -9.52 5.92 -6.71
C ASP A 318 -10.39 7.07 -7.26
N GLU A 319 -11.55 6.78 -7.86
CA GLU A 319 -12.54 7.81 -8.23
C GLU A 319 -13.08 8.55 -7.00
N ILE A 320 -13.47 7.82 -5.95
CA ILE A 320 -13.95 8.42 -4.69
C ILE A 320 -12.86 9.30 -4.06
N MET A 321 -11.61 8.85 -4.06
CA MET A 321 -10.47 9.65 -3.59
C MET A 321 -10.24 10.93 -4.39
N ASN A 322 -10.42 10.89 -5.72
CA ASN A 322 -10.36 12.10 -6.55
C ASN A 322 -11.49 13.08 -6.18
N MET A 323 -12.71 12.59 -6.00
CA MET A 323 -13.86 13.42 -5.61
C MET A 323 -13.71 14.01 -4.20
N VAL A 324 -13.21 13.24 -3.23
CA VAL A 324 -12.86 13.73 -1.89
C VAL A 324 -11.76 14.78 -1.94
N GLY A 325 -10.74 14.58 -2.79
CA GLY A 325 -9.70 15.57 -3.05
C GLY A 325 -10.27 16.88 -3.58
N GLU A 326 -11.18 16.83 -4.55
CA GLU A 326 -11.84 18.01 -5.11
C GLU A 326 -12.79 18.68 -4.11
N LEU A 327 -13.51 17.91 -3.28
CA LEU A 327 -14.31 18.42 -2.17
C LEU A 327 -13.46 19.16 -1.14
N VAL A 328 -12.29 18.64 -0.79
CA VAL A 328 -11.31 19.30 0.11
C VAL A 328 -10.82 20.63 -0.47
N LEU A 329 -10.63 20.73 -1.80
CA LEU A 329 -10.27 21.99 -2.46
C LEU A 329 -11.43 23.00 -2.43
N VAL A 330 -12.66 22.56 -2.70
CA VAL A 330 -13.87 23.41 -2.62
C VAL A 330 -14.10 23.89 -1.19
N ARG A 331 -13.97 23.02 -0.20
CA ARG A 331 -13.99 23.32 1.24
C ARG A 331 -13.01 24.45 1.56
N ASN A 332 -11.72 24.25 1.31
CA ASN A 332 -10.67 25.23 1.60
C ASN A 332 -10.94 26.60 0.94
N ARG A 333 -11.51 26.61 -0.27
CA ARG A 333 -11.93 27.83 -0.96
C ARG A 333 -13.10 28.53 -0.25
N LEU A 334 -14.09 27.79 0.24
CA LEU A 334 -15.20 28.31 1.04
C LEU A 334 -14.69 28.86 2.38
N THR A 335 -13.77 28.17 3.06
CA THR A 335 -13.12 28.66 4.30
C THR A 335 -12.43 30.01 4.04
N ARG A 336 -11.67 30.14 2.94
CA ARG A 336 -11.03 31.41 2.56
C ARG A 336 -12.03 32.53 2.26
N LEU A 337 -13.13 32.23 1.56
CA LEU A 337 -14.19 33.21 1.29
C LEU A 337 -14.94 33.62 2.56
N GLY A 338 -15.25 32.67 3.44
CA GLY A 338 -15.86 32.92 4.76
C GLY A 338 -15.02 33.86 5.62
N LEU A 339 -13.69 33.65 5.67
CA LEU A 339 -12.75 34.56 6.35
C LEU A 339 -12.69 35.99 5.77
N THR A 340 -13.20 36.20 4.55
CA THR A 340 -13.32 37.55 3.95
C THR A 340 -14.73 38.14 4.10
N SER A 341 -15.67 37.38 4.66
CA SER A 341 -17.04 37.78 4.92
C SER A 341 -17.21 38.21 6.38
N GLU A 342 -18.08 39.18 6.65
CA GLU A 342 -18.49 39.53 8.01
C GLU A 342 -19.69 38.68 8.50
N ASP A 343 -20.08 37.66 7.71
CA ASP A 343 -21.22 36.79 7.98
C ASP A 343 -20.86 35.64 8.93
N GLU A 344 -21.39 35.72 10.16
CA GLU A 344 -21.19 34.72 11.22
C GLU A 344 -21.95 33.41 10.96
N GLU A 345 -23.08 33.43 10.23
CA GLU A 345 -23.82 32.22 9.87
C GLU A 345 -23.10 31.45 8.77
N LEU A 346 -22.60 32.14 7.74
CA LEU A 346 -21.73 31.56 6.72
C LEU A 346 -20.48 30.94 7.35
N THR A 347 -19.84 31.64 8.29
CA THR A 347 -18.64 31.14 8.98
C THR A 347 -18.93 29.85 9.76
N LYS A 348 -20.08 29.77 10.45
CA LYS A 348 -20.52 28.53 11.14
C LYS A 348 -20.86 27.40 10.19
N ALA A 349 -21.55 27.70 9.08
CA ALA A 349 -21.90 26.71 8.07
C ALA A 349 -20.65 26.10 7.41
N VAL A 350 -19.66 26.93 7.10
CA VAL A 350 -18.38 26.47 6.54
C VAL A 350 -17.58 25.66 7.58
N ALA A 351 -17.52 26.07 8.85
CA ALA A 351 -16.85 25.29 9.89
C ALA A 351 -17.50 23.90 10.11
N ASN A 352 -18.81 23.76 9.94
CA ASN A 352 -19.48 22.46 9.97
C ASN A 352 -19.16 21.60 8.73
N LEU A 353 -19.16 22.22 7.53
CA LEU A 353 -18.72 21.56 6.31
C LEU A 353 -17.24 21.10 6.42
N ASP A 354 -16.40 21.87 7.08
CA ASP A 354 -14.99 21.55 7.29
C ASP A 354 -14.83 20.24 8.09
N MET A 355 -15.59 20.09 9.18
CA MET A 355 -15.62 18.90 10.03
C MET A 355 -16.14 17.67 9.26
N VAL A 356 -17.33 17.76 8.64
CA VAL A 356 -17.93 16.62 7.90
C VAL A 356 -17.04 16.18 6.74
N THR A 357 -16.41 17.12 6.04
CA THR A 357 -15.46 16.81 4.95
C THR A 357 -14.20 16.12 5.47
N ALA A 358 -13.69 16.51 6.65
CA ALA A 358 -12.54 15.86 7.27
C ALA A 358 -12.87 14.41 7.72
N ASP A 359 -14.04 14.18 8.31
CA ASP A 359 -14.50 12.85 8.72
C ASP A 359 -14.72 11.93 7.51
N LEU A 360 -15.31 12.45 6.42
CA LEU A 360 -15.43 11.72 5.15
C LEU A 360 -14.06 11.39 4.56
N GLN A 361 -13.14 12.36 4.54
CA GLN A 361 -11.77 12.16 4.07
C GLN A 361 -11.06 11.07 4.88
N ALA A 362 -11.11 11.11 6.21
CA ALA A 362 -10.49 10.11 7.07
C ALA A 362 -11.10 8.70 6.84
N SER A 363 -12.41 8.62 6.65
CA SER A 363 -13.12 7.36 6.41
C SER A 363 -12.72 6.71 5.08
N VAL A 364 -12.67 7.50 3.99
CA VAL A 364 -12.27 7.03 2.65
C VAL A 364 -10.77 6.68 2.59
N MET A 365 -9.92 7.40 3.33
CA MET A 365 -8.51 7.01 3.48
C MET A 365 -8.42 5.63 4.13
N LYS A 366 -9.15 5.41 5.23
CA LYS A 366 -9.12 4.14 5.97
C LYS A 366 -9.58 2.94 5.12
N THR A 367 -10.54 3.09 4.22
CA THR A 367 -10.95 2.00 3.30
C THR A 367 -9.95 1.73 2.17
N ARG A 368 -8.96 2.61 1.97
CA ARG A 368 -7.88 2.45 0.97
C ARG A 368 -6.54 2.04 1.59
N MET A 369 -6.42 2.09 2.92
CA MET A 369 -5.22 1.64 3.62
C MET A 369 -5.01 0.14 3.44
N GLN A 370 -3.74 -0.26 3.37
CA GLN A 370 -3.29 -1.65 3.38
C GLN A 370 -2.14 -1.80 4.38
N PRO A 371 -2.08 -2.89 5.18
CA PRO A 371 -0.96 -3.16 6.05
C PRO A 371 0.35 -3.29 5.26
N ILE A 372 1.42 -2.66 5.76
CA ILE A 372 2.74 -2.72 5.11
C ILE A 372 3.35 -4.14 5.12
N LYS A 373 2.80 -5.07 5.92
CA LYS A 373 3.07 -6.52 5.91
C LYS A 373 3.23 -7.10 4.49
N LYS A 374 2.38 -6.70 3.52
CA LYS A 374 2.47 -7.18 2.12
C LYS A 374 3.80 -6.86 1.42
N VAL A 375 4.44 -5.74 1.77
CA VAL A 375 5.80 -5.38 1.32
C VAL A 375 6.83 -6.10 2.18
N PHE A 376 6.61 -6.12 3.50
CA PHE A 376 7.58 -6.61 4.47
C PHE A 376 7.83 -8.13 4.34
N GLY A 377 6.79 -8.92 4.07
CA GLY A 377 6.89 -10.38 3.86
C GLY A 377 7.81 -10.82 2.72
N ARG A 378 8.17 -9.91 1.79
CA ARG A 378 9.15 -10.20 0.71
C ARG A 378 10.60 -10.09 1.18
N PHE A 379 10.89 -9.35 2.26
CA PHE A 379 12.28 -9.10 2.69
C PHE A 379 13.00 -10.30 3.33
N PRO A 380 12.38 -11.16 4.17
CA PRO A 380 13.07 -12.31 4.77
C PRO A 380 13.84 -13.14 3.74
N ARG A 381 13.19 -13.46 2.61
CA ARG A 381 13.82 -14.22 1.52
C ARG A 381 14.92 -13.44 0.82
N VAL A 382 14.66 -12.19 0.42
CA VAL A 382 15.68 -11.34 -0.24
C VAL A 382 16.92 -11.18 0.63
N VAL A 383 16.76 -11.02 1.95
CA VAL A 383 17.87 -10.92 2.90
C VAL A 383 18.59 -12.26 3.01
N ARG A 384 17.88 -13.39 3.13
CA ARG A 384 18.48 -14.73 3.17
C ARG A 384 19.34 -15.04 1.94
N ASP A 385 18.81 -14.78 0.75
CA ASP A 385 19.47 -15.07 -0.53
C ASP A 385 20.75 -14.22 -0.69
N LEU A 386 20.68 -12.93 -0.36
CA LEU A 386 21.86 -12.05 -0.34
C LEU A 386 22.86 -12.47 0.75
N SER A 387 22.39 -12.87 1.94
CA SER A 387 23.25 -13.31 3.04
C SER A 387 24.03 -14.57 2.66
N ARG A 388 23.38 -15.55 2.02
CA ARG A 388 24.02 -16.75 1.46
C ARG A 388 25.02 -16.40 0.35
N SER A 389 24.61 -15.58 -0.63
CA SER A 389 25.45 -15.17 -1.76
C SER A 389 26.74 -14.46 -1.31
N LEU A 390 26.62 -13.58 -0.31
CA LEU A 390 27.73 -12.79 0.24
C LEU A 390 28.44 -13.45 1.44
N LYS A 391 28.02 -14.66 1.85
CA LYS A 391 28.55 -15.41 3.01
C LYS A 391 28.53 -14.60 4.32
N LYS A 392 27.42 -13.91 4.57
CA LYS A 392 27.15 -13.17 5.81
C LYS A 392 26.13 -13.93 6.66
N GLU A 393 26.10 -13.62 7.95
CA GLU A 393 25.11 -14.13 8.90
C GLU A 393 24.29 -12.92 9.40
N ILE A 394 22.99 -12.88 9.10
CA ILE A 394 22.13 -11.71 9.32
C ILE A 394 20.80 -12.18 9.92
N ASN A 395 20.40 -11.53 11.01
CA ASN A 395 19.04 -11.62 11.56
C ASN A 395 18.22 -10.40 11.11
N LEU A 396 17.08 -10.67 10.47
CA LEU A 396 16.10 -9.65 10.09
C LEU A 396 15.00 -9.57 11.15
N GLU A 397 14.74 -8.37 11.64
CA GLU A 397 13.64 -8.07 12.56
C GLU A 397 12.66 -7.12 11.87
N LEU A 398 11.38 -7.50 11.86
CA LEU A 398 10.28 -6.72 11.29
C LEU A 398 9.45 -6.15 12.45
N VAL A 399 9.17 -4.84 12.43
CA VAL A 399 8.48 -4.14 13.52
C VAL A 399 7.37 -3.25 12.95
N GLY A 400 6.15 -3.41 13.47
CA GLY A 400 5.01 -2.61 13.04
C GLY A 400 4.48 -2.99 11.66
N GLU A 401 4.50 -4.28 11.31
CA GLU A 401 4.00 -4.81 10.03
C GLU A 401 2.51 -4.51 9.79
N GLU A 402 1.75 -4.40 10.89
CA GLU A 402 0.35 -3.96 10.93
C GLU A 402 0.16 -2.45 10.73
N THR A 403 1.21 -1.69 10.36
CA THR A 403 1.07 -0.26 10.06
C THR A 403 0.39 -0.09 8.70
N ASP A 404 -0.81 0.50 8.75
CA ASP A 404 -1.58 0.92 7.58
C ASP A 404 -0.86 2.00 6.76
N LEU A 405 -0.76 1.77 5.43
CA LEU A 405 -0.30 2.72 4.43
C LEU A 405 -1.30 2.81 3.27
N ASP A 406 -1.29 3.93 2.55
CA ASP A 406 -2.00 4.05 1.27
C ASP A 406 -1.50 3.01 0.23
N LYS A 407 -2.41 2.34 -0.49
CA LYS A 407 -2.06 1.35 -1.54
C LYS A 407 -1.00 1.87 -2.53
N ASN A 408 -1.13 3.11 -3.03
CA ASN A 408 -0.17 3.63 -4.02
C ASN A 408 1.21 3.86 -3.38
N LEU A 409 1.24 4.19 -2.08
CA LEU A 409 2.45 4.38 -1.30
C LEU A 409 3.13 3.04 -1.02
N VAL A 410 2.37 1.98 -0.69
CA VAL A 410 2.82 0.58 -0.59
C VAL A 410 3.52 0.15 -1.89
N GLU A 411 2.84 0.28 -3.02
CA GLU A 411 3.35 -0.13 -4.34
C GLU A 411 4.60 0.68 -4.76
N ALA A 412 4.57 2.00 -4.58
CA ALA A 412 5.66 2.88 -5.01
C ALA A 412 6.93 2.77 -4.12
N LEU A 413 6.80 2.38 -2.85
CA LEU A 413 7.91 2.22 -1.92
C LEU A 413 8.57 0.83 -1.96
N ALA A 414 7.93 -0.20 -2.54
CA ALA A 414 8.47 -1.55 -2.59
C ALA A 414 9.88 -1.62 -3.19
N ASP A 415 10.09 -1.13 -4.42
CA ASP A 415 11.40 -1.07 -5.09
C ASP A 415 12.44 -0.24 -4.28
N PRO A 416 12.16 1.01 -3.83
CA PRO A 416 13.05 1.77 -2.95
C PRO A 416 13.53 1.00 -1.72
N LEU A 417 12.61 0.34 -1.01
CA LEU A 417 12.93 -0.39 0.21
C LEU A 417 13.81 -1.62 -0.09
N VAL A 418 13.52 -2.39 -1.15
CA VAL A 418 14.38 -3.50 -1.61
C VAL A 418 15.80 -3.01 -1.91
N HIS A 419 15.96 -1.84 -2.54
CA HIS A 419 17.28 -1.28 -2.83
C HIS A 419 18.03 -0.87 -1.56
N LEU A 420 17.35 -0.25 -0.59
CA LEU A 420 17.94 0.14 0.69
C LEU A 420 18.36 -1.07 1.52
N VAL A 421 17.51 -2.09 1.61
CA VAL A 421 17.80 -3.38 2.26
C VAL A 421 19.02 -4.05 1.62
N ARG A 422 19.07 -4.10 0.27
CA ARG A 422 20.24 -4.61 -0.46
C ARG A 422 21.53 -3.86 -0.11
N ASN A 423 21.48 -2.53 0.03
CA ASN A 423 22.66 -1.74 0.37
C ASN A 423 23.11 -1.97 1.83
N ALA A 424 22.18 -2.13 2.77
CA ALA A 424 22.49 -2.52 4.14
C ALA A 424 23.17 -3.91 4.20
N VAL A 425 22.68 -4.88 3.41
CA VAL A 425 23.26 -6.24 3.35
C VAL A 425 24.59 -6.30 2.57
N ASP A 426 24.72 -5.63 1.42
CA ASP A 426 25.97 -5.60 0.63
C ASP A 426 27.07 -4.80 1.35
N HIS A 427 26.75 -3.60 1.82
CA HIS A 427 27.75 -2.63 2.27
C HIS A 427 27.70 -2.27 3.76
N GLY A 428 26.54 -2.29 4.40
CA GLY A 428 26.41 -1.99 5.83
C GLY A 428 27.04 -3.08 6.69
N ILE A 429 26.44 -4.27 6.67
CA ILE A 429 26.84 -5.41 7.50
C ILE A 429 28.17 -6.02 7.00
N GLU A 430 29.07 -6.27 7.94
CA GLU A 430 30.41 -6.83 7.74
C GLU A 430 30.36 -8.37 7.65
N SER A 431 31.45 -9.02 7.23
CA SER A 431 31.52 -10.50 7.29
C SER A 431 31.59 -11.00 8.74
N PRO A 432 31.21 -12.26 9.05
CA PRO A 432 31.25 -12.78 10.42
C PRO A 432 32.64 -12.67 11.07
N GLU A 433 33.70 -12.89 10.28
CA GLU A 433 35.10 -12.78 10.71
C GLU A 433 35.50 -11.32 11.01
N GLU A 434 35.08 -10.36 10.17
CA GLU A 434 35.29 -8.93 10.38
C GLU A 434 34.55 -8.43 11.64
N ARG A 435 33.32 -8.92 11.87
CA ARG A 435 32.51 -8.57 13.05
C ARG A 435 33.15 -9.07 14.34
N GLU A 436 33.60 -10.32 14.37
CA GLU A 436 34.35 -10.87 15.52
C GLU A 436 35.65 -10.10 15.77
N ALA A 437 36.40 -9.75 14.73
CA ALA A 437 37.61 -8.92 14.85
C ALA A 437 37.34 -7.49 15.36
N ALA A 438 36.16 -6.93 15.04
CA ALA A 438 35.69 -5.65 15.56
C ALA A 438 35.07 -5.73 16.98
N GLY A 439 34.95 -6.92 17.56
CA GLY A 439 34.34 -7.15 18.88
C GLY A 439 32.80 -7.11 18.88
N LYS A 440 32.16 -7.27 17.72
CA LYS A 440 30.71 -7.30 17.54
C LYS A 440 30.14 -8.73 17.62
N PRO A 441 28.82 -8.90 17.83
CA PRO A 441 28.16 -10.19 17.64
C PRO A 441 28.38 -10.71 16.22
N ARG A 442 28.66 -12.01 16.09
CA ARG A 442 28.93 -12.68 14.80
C ARG A 442 27.81 -12.47 13.78
N VAL A 443 26.57 -12.70 14.21
CA VAL A 443 25.36 -12.41 13.44
C VAL A 443 25.11 -10.90 13.44
N GLY A 444 24.89 -10.31 12.27
CA GLY A 444 24.47 -8.91 12.14
C GLY A 444 22.97 -8.74 12.36
N GLN A 445 22.56 -7.62 12.93
CA GLN A 445 21.15 -7.28 13.14
C GLN A 445 20.72 -6.22 12.12
N MET A 446 19.59 -6.48 11.45
CA MET A 446 18.91 -5.50 10.61
C MET A 446 17.44 -5.40 11.03
N VAL A 447 16.97 -4.18 11.25
CA VAL A 447 15.61 -3.89 11.71
C VAL A 447 14.89 -3.06 10.65
N LEU A 448 13.74 -3.53 10.18
CA LEU A 448 12.79 -2.78 9.36
C LEU A 448 11.59 -2.44 10.23
N ALA A 449 11.39 -1.15 10.50
CA ALA A 449 10.32 -0.67 11.35
C ALA A 449 9.40 0.31 10.60
N ALA A 450 8.10 0.12 10.74
CA ALA A 450 7.08 1.09 10.35
C ALA A 450 6.36 1.61 11.60
N ARG A 451 6.07 2.91 11.65
CA ARG A 451 5.15 3.50 12.64
C ARG A 451 4.53 4.79 12.14
N GLN A 452 3.28 5.05 12.53
CA GLN A 452 2.68 6.37 12.36
C GLN A 452 3.31 7.40 13.32
N GLU A 453 3.52 8.61 12.81
CA GLU A 453 4.00 9.78 13.56
C GLU A 453 3.20 11.01 13.14
N GLY A 454 2.03 11.19 13.76
CA GLY A 454 1.08 12.26 13.42
C GLY A 454 0.41 11.99 12.07
N ASP A 455 0.54 12.96 11.17
CA ASP A 455 0.04 12.96 9.78
C ASP A 455 0.97 12.25 8.78
N HIS A 456 2.08 11.68 9.26
CA HIS A 456 3.07 10.97 8.45
C HIS A 456 3.26 9.53 8.92
N ILE A 457 3.67 8.64 8.02
CA ILE A 457 4.31 7.38 8.38
C ILE A 457 5.82 7.55 8.36
N LEU A 458 6.48 7.05 9.41
CA LEU A 458 7.92 6.90 9.49
C LEU A 458 8.29 5.43 9.24
N LEU A 459 9.03 5.20 8.17
CA LEU A 459 9.69 3.93 7.87
C LEU A 459 11.18 4.07 8.25
N THR A 460 11.70 3.11 8.99
CA THR A 460 13.10 3.09 9.43
C THR A 460 13.75 1.78 9.02
N ILE A 461 14.90 1.86 8.36
CA ILE A 461 15.80 0.73 8.10
C ILE A 461 17.05 0.96 8.95
N SER A 462 17.38 0.04 9.84
CA SER A 462 18.53 0.16 10.74
C SER A 462 19.41 -1.09 10.63
N ASP A 463 20.73 -0.91 10.50
CA ASP A 463 21.73 -1.99 10.57
C ASP A 463 22.74 -1.71 11.70
N ASP A 464 23.39 -2.77 12.20
CA ASP A 464 24.49 -2.72 13.18
C ASP A 464 25.89 -2.89 12.53
N GLY A 465 25.98 -2.52 11.26
CA GLY A 465 27.15 -2.71 10.40
C GLY A 465 28.29 -1.72 10.67
N LYS A 466 29.21 -1.59 9.70
CA LYS A 466 30.39 -0.72 9.87
C LYS A 466 30.08 0.78 9.89
N GLY A 467 28.85 1.17 9.57
CA GLY A 467 28.45 2.56 9.38
C GLY A 467 29.18 3.24 8.21
N MET A 468 29.01 4.55 8.10
CA MET A 468 29.58 5.38 7.05
C MET A 468 30.71 6.24 7.60
N ASP A 469 31.71 6.50 6.77
CA ASP A 469 32.84 7.38 7.09
C ASP A 469 32.69 8.70 6.31
N ALA A 470 32.40 9.78 7.05
CA ALA A 470 32.16 11.09 6.45
C ALA A 470 33.39 11.64 5.69
N GLU A 471 34.62 11.37 6.16
CA GLU A 471 35.83 11.85 5.48
C GLU A 471 36.05 11.12 4.15
N VAL A 472 35.77 9.81 4.10
CA VAL A 472 35.82 9.03 2.85
C VAL A 472 34.78 9.54 1.85
N LEU A 473 33.58 9.92 2.31
CA LEU A 473 32.53 10.48 1.45
C LEU A 473 32.91 11.88 0.94
N ARG A 474 33.46 12.76 1.79
CA ARG A 474 34.02 14.07 1.37
C ARG A 474 35.12 13.89 0.33
N ALA A 475 36.09 13.02 0.58
CA ALA A 475 37.20 12.77 -0.34
C ALA A 475 36.72 12.28 -1.73
N LYS A 476 35.79 11.30 -1.75
CA LYS A 476 35.18 10.82 -3.00
C LYS A 476 34.34 11.89 -3.71
N ALA A 477 33.72 12.83 -2.98
CA ALA A 477 32.97 13.93 -3.58
C ALA A 477 33.86 14.92 -4.34
N VAL A 478 35.04 15.22 -3.78
CA VAL A 478 36.07 16.06 -4.42
C VAL A 478 36.72 15.32 -5.59
N GLU A 479 37.07 14.04 -5.43
CA GLU A 479 37.66 13.20 -6.50
C GLU A 479 36.74 13.12 -7.73
N LYS A 480 35.43 12.95 -7.52
CA LYS A 480 34.42 12.93 -8.60
C LYS A 480 34.04 14.31 -9.12
N GLY A 481 34.68 15.39 -8.67
CA GLY A 481 34.46 16.75 -9.16
C GLY A 481 33.07 17.31 -8.88
N MET A 482 32.34 16.79 -7.89
CA MET A 482 31.01 17.31 -7.51
C MET A 482 31.11 18.62 -6.72
N MET A 483 32.25 18.86 -6.07
CA MET A 483 32.56 20.07 -5.32
C MET A 483 34.08 20.25 -5.19
N ASP A 484 34.52 21.47 -4.90
CA ASP A 484 35.90 21.72 -4.51
C ASP A 484 36.16 21.31 -3.04
N ARG A 485 37.44 21.32 -2.66
CA ARG A 485 37.89 20.90 -1.33
C ARG A 485 37.40 21.84 -0.22
N ASP A 486 37.43 23.15 -0.47
CA ASP A 486 37.03 24.17 0.49
C ASP A 486 35.52 24.12 0.80
N ALA A 487 34.71 23.69 -0.17
CA ALA A 487 33.29 23.41 0.01
C ALA A 487 33.06 22.08 0.74
N ALA A 488 33.79 21.02 0.40
CA ALA A 488 33.68 19.71 1.07
C ALA A 488 34.06 19.77 2.56
N GLU A 489 35.10 20.53 2.92
CA GLU A 489 35.54 20.73 4.31
C GLU A 489 34.54 21.54 5.17
N ARG A 490 33.54 22.21 4.55
CA ARG A 490 32.46 22.92 5.26
C ARG A 490 31.23 22.06 5.56
N LEU A 491 31.14 20.85 4.99
CA LEU A 491 29.96 19.99 5.18
C LEU A 491 29.95 19.36 6.58
N SER A 492 28.82 19.44 7.26
CA SER A 492 28.54 18.63 8.45
C SER A 492 28.50 17.13 8.10
N GLU A 493 28.65 16.26 9.10
CA GLU A 493 28.63 14.80 8.88
C GLU A 493 27.31 14.32 8.24
N SER A 494 26.17 14.86 8.70
CA SER A 494 24.85 14.59 8.11
C SER A 494 24.74 15.02 6.64
N GLU A 495 25.33 16.16 6.27
CA GLU A 495 25.41 16.58 4.87
C GLU A 495 26.31 15.66 4.05
N CYS A 496 27.37 15.11 4.65
CA CYS A 496 28.26 14.14 3.99
C CYS A 496 27.56 12.82 3.71
N PHE A 497 26.74 12.29 4.63
CA PHE A 497 25.94 11.09 4.39
C PHE A 497 24.89 11.32 3.29
N ASN A 498 24.27 12.50 3.25
CA ASN A 498 23.33 12.88 2.20
C ASN A 498 23.95 12.96 0.80
N LEU A 499 25.29 13.02 0.66
CA LEU A 499 25.96 12.95 -0.64
C LEU A 499 25.71 11.62 -1.37
N ILE A 500 25.47 10.53 -0.64
CA ILE A 500 25.14 9.21 -1.22
C ILE A 500 23.85 9.28 -2.07
N LEU A 501 22.95 10.21 -1.74
CA LEU A 501 21.71 10.44 -2.47
C LEU A 501 21.85 11.47 -3.62
N ALA A 502 23.07 11.90 -3.96
CA ALA A 502 23.32 12.86 -5.03
C ALA A 502 23.46 12.15 -6.40
N PRO A 503 22.90 12.69 -7.49
CA PRO A 503 22.98 12.08 -8.81
C PRO A 503 24.43 11.85 -9.28
N GLY A 504 24.76 10.62 -9.66
CA GLY A 504 26.12 10.21 -10.04
C GLY A 504 27.06 9.92 -8.87
N PHE A 505 26.62 10.09 -7.61
CA PHE A 505 27.36 9.61 -6.45
C PHE A 505 27.19 8.08 -6.35
N SER A 506 28.25 7.35 -6.65
CA SER A 506 28.38 5.93 -6.37
C SER A 506 29.76 5.68 -5.79
N THR A 507 29.83 4.81 -4.78
CA THR A 507 31.08 4.44 -4.12
C THR A 507 31.84 3.34 -4.86
N LYS A 508 31.19 2.61 -5.79
CA LYS A 508 31.80 1.57 -6.65
C LYS A 508 32.52 2.20 -7.86
N THR A 509 33.67 1.63 -8.21
CA THR A 509 34.48 1.98 -9.40
C THR A 509 34.07 1.21 -10.65
N GLU A 510 33.39 0.08 -10.49
CA GLU A 510 32.87 -0.74 -11.59
C GLU A 510 31.33 -0.78 -11.54
N VAL A 511 30.71 -0.82 -12.71
CA VAL A 511 29.26 -1.02 -12.85
C VAL A 511 29.01 -2.53 -12.77
N SER A 512 28.38 -3.00 -11.69
CA SER A 512 28.05 -4.42 -11.55
C SER A 512 26.82 -4.78 -12.40
N ASP A 513 26.95 -5.77 -13.29
CA ASP A 513 25.91 -6.19 -14.24
C ASP A 513 24.60 -6.72 -13.60
N VAL A 514 24.59 -6.94 -12.29
CA VAL A 514 23.40 -7.40 -11.51
C VAL A 514 22.35 -6.28 -11.30
N SER A 515 22.50 -5.12 -11.95
CA SER A 515 21.53 -4.01 -11.88
C SER A 515 21.19 -3.43 -13.27
N GLY A 516 20.66 -4.28 -14.16
CA GLY A 516 20.18 -3.92 -15.50
C GLY A 516 19.00 -2.94 -15.58
N ARG A 517 18.70 -2.19 -14.50
CA ARG A 517 17.72 -1.09 -14.44
C ARG A 517 18.30 0.23 -13.92
N GLY A 518 19.60 0.32 -13.66
CA GLY A 518 20.27 1.59 -13.32
C GLY A 518 19.78 2.25 -12.02
N VAL A 519 19.39 1.47 -11.02
CA VAL A 519 18.84 1.99 -9.76
C VAL A 519 19.99 2.41 -8.85
N GLY A 520 20.29 3.70 -8.83
CA GLY A 520 21.16 4.32 -7.84
C GLY A 520 20.40 4.85 -6.62
N MET A 521 21.14 5.30 -5.62
CA MET A 521 20.58 5.95 -4.42
C MET A 521 19.92 7.30 -4.73
N ASP A 522 20.27 7.91 -5.86
CA ASP A 522 19.58 9.05 -6.45
C ASP A 522 18.17 8.71 -6.94
N VAL A 523 17.97 7.54 -7.58
CA VAL A 523 16.65 7.05 -8.01
C VAL A 523 15.73 6.83 -6.80
N VAL A 524 16.27 6.25 -5.72
CA VAL A 524 15.54 6.08 -4.45
C VAL A 524 15.08 7.42 -3.88
N ARG A 525 15.99 8.40 -3.79
CA ARG A 525 15.63 9.76 -3.36
C ARG A 525 14.57 10.39 -4.27
N THR A 526 14.72 10.27 -5.59
CA THR A 526 13.76 10.82 -6.55
C THR A 526 12.37 10.22 -6.37
N ARG A 527 12.24 8.89 -6.23
CA ARG A 527 10.94 8.25 -5.96
C ARG A 527 10.33 8.69 -4.63
N ILE A 528 11.12 8.74 -3.56
CA ILE A 528 10.63 9.21 -2.24
C ILE A 528 10.15 10.66 -2.31
N SER A 529 10.90 11.56 -2.98
CA SER A 529 10.48 12.96 -3.15
C SER A 529 9.28 13.14 -4.08
N GLN A 530 9.03 12.23 -5.03
CA GLN A 530 7.80 12.21 -5.85
C GLN A 530 6.56 11.84 -5.02
N LEU A 531 6.73 11.11 -3.92
CA LEU A 531 5.68 10.74 -2.96
C LEU A 531 5.51 11.80 -1.85
N ASN A 532 6.00 13.03 -2.09
CA ASN A 532 6.16 14.11 -1.10
C ASN A 532 6.93 13.69 0.17
N GLY A 533 7.68 12.59 0.11
CA GLY A 533 8.44 12.06 1.22
C GLY A 533 9.81 12.74 1.39
N THR A 534 10.33 12.63 2.61
CA THR A 534 11.70 12.99 2.94
C THR A 534 12.48 11.73 3.33
N ILE A 535 13.78 11.74 3.04
CA ILE A 535 14.72 10.70 3.45
C ILE A 535 15.88 11.36 4.21
N ALA A 536 16.23 10.77 5.35
CA ALA A 536 17.35 11.16 6.19
C ALA A 536 18.25 9.94 6.46
N ILE A 537 19.56 10.18 6.55
CA ILE A 537 20.56 9.15 6.85
C ILE A 537 21.33 9.58 8.10
N GLU A 538 21.28 8.74 9.12
CA GLU A 538 22.08 8.83 10.33
C GLU A 538 23.06 7.64 10.32
N SER A 539 24.35 7.86 10.52
CA SER A 539 25.32 6.77 10.52
C SER A 539 26.48 7.08 11.45
N THR A 540 26.95 6.05 12.15
CA THR A 540 28.10 6.18 13.06
C THR A 540 29.07 5.04 12.75
N LYS A 541 30.31 5.39 12.41
CA LYS A 541 31.36 4.43 12.09
C LYS A 541 31.56 3.43 13.23
N GLY A 542 31.48 2.14 12.90
CA GLY A 542 31.55 1.01 13.83
C GLY A 542 30.24 0.67 14.56
N GLN A 543 29.18 1.47 14.46
CA GLN A 543 27.89 1.21 15.14
C GLN A 543 26.76 0.86 14.15
N GLY A 544 26.84 1.32 12.89
CA GLY A 544 25.88 0.99 11.85
C GLY A 544 25.25 2.22 11.20
N THR A 545 24.17 1.99 10.45
CA THR A 545 23.40 3.04 9.75
C THR A 545 21.92 2.94 10.08
N ARG A 546 21.27 4.10 10.18
CA ARG A 546 19.82 4.26 10.19
C ARG A 546 19.38 5.14 9.04
N ILE A 547 18.45 4.64 8.23
CA ILE A 547 17.83 5.38 7.14
C ILE A 547 16.36 5.55 7.50
N SER A 548 15.92 6.81 7.58
CA SER A 548 14.57 7.19 7.97
C SER A 548 13.86 7.81 6.77
N ILE A 549 12.71 7.26 6.39
CA ILE A 549 11.84 7.76 5.33
C ILE A 549 10.56 8.24 5.99
N LYS A 550 10.21 9.51 5.81
CA LYS A 550 8.99 10.12 6.33
C LYS A 550 8.10 10.52 5.16
N VAL A 551 6.92 9.92 5.06
CA VAL A 551 5.94 10.08 3.97
C VAL A 551 4.58 10.47 4.54
N PRO A 552 3.80 11.35 3.86
CA PRO A 552 2.49 11.76 4.35
C PRO A 552 1.47 10.60 4.28
N LEU A 553 0.48 10.61 5.17
CA LEU A 553 -0.62 9.62 5.20
C LEU A 553 -1.74 9.95 4.20
N THR A 554 -1.79 11.17 3.68
CA THR A 554 -2.93 11.71 2.92
C THR A 554 -2.63 11.87 1.43
N LEU A 555 -3.68 12.13 0.63
CA LEU A 555 -3.55 12.73 -0.69
C LEU A 555 -2.55 13.89 -0.65
N ALA A 556 -1.65 13.94 -1.63
CA ALA A 556 -0.59 14.94 -1.72
C ALA A 556 -1.14 16.37 -1.97
N ILE A 557 -1.69 16.97 -0.92
CA ILE A 557 -2.12 18.37 -0.89
C ILE A 557 -0.88 19.21 -0.59
N MET A 558 -0.63 20.22 -1.43
CA MET A 558 0.50 21.13 -1.28
C MET A 558 0.03 22.59 -1.33
N PRO A 559 0.48 23.46 -0.42
CA PRO A 559 0.29 24.90 -0.57
C PRO A 559 1.17 25.42 -1.71
N THR A 560 0.55 26.12 -2.67
CA THR A 560 1.23 26.65 -3.86
C THR A 560 0.91 28.12 -4.08
N LEU A 561 1.83 28.84 -4.71
CA LEU A 561 1.60 30.15 -5.29
C LEU A 561 1.18 29.97 -6.75
N MET A 562 -0.05 30.37 -7.06
CA MET A 562 -0.63 30.31 -8.40
C MET A 562 -0.21 31.54 -9.22
N VAL A 563 0.35 31.29 -10.41
CA VAL A 563 0.79 32.32 -11.35
C VAL A 563 0.23 32.02 -12.75
N MET A 564 -0.04 33.08 -13.51
CA MET A 564 -0.43 32.97 -14.92
C MET A 564 0.74 33.37 -15.82
N LEU A 565 0.93 32.63 -16.90
CA LEU A 565 1.80 32.99 -18.02
C LEU A 565 0.92 33.01 -19.28
N GLY A 566 0.64 34.20 -19.82
CA GLY A 566 -0.43 34.42 -20.79
C GLY A 566 -1.78 33.90 -20.29
N ARG A 567 -2.25 32.79 -20.88
CA ARG A 567 -3.53 32.12 -20.52
C ARG A 567 -3.35 30.82 -19.73
N GLN A 568 -2.12 30.35 -19.52
CA GLN A 568 -1.84 29.09 -18.83
C GLN A 568 -1.55 29.33 -17.35
N ALA A 569 -2.16 28.52 -16.48
CA ALA A 569 -1.90 28.52 -15.05
C ALA A 569 -0.69 27.62 -14.71
N PHE A 570 0.14 28.09 -13.80
CA PHE A 570 1.26 27.36 -13.20
C PHE A 570 1.22 27.52 -11.68
N ALA A 571 1.69 26.51 -10.97
CA ALA A 571 1.74 26.48 -9.51
C ALA A 571 3.20 26.33 -9.04
N LEU A 572 3.65 27.22 -8.16
CA LEU A 572 4.97 27.14 -7.52
C LEU A 572 4.79 26.62 -6.09
N PRO A 573 5.48 25.53 -5.67
CA PRO A 573 5.48 25.08 -4.28
C PRO A 573 5.83 26.21 -3.31
N LEU A 574 4.93 26.53 -2.37
CA LEU A 574 5.08 27.71 -1.50
C LEU A 574 6.32 27.61 -0.60
N VAL A 575 6.73 26.37 -0.26
CA VAL A 575 7.98 26.07 0.47
C VAL A 575 9.23 26.62 -0.20
N ASN A 576 9.22 26.80 -1.53
CA ASN A 576 10.34 27.37 -2.28
C ASN A 576 10.26 28.90 -2.41
N VAL A 577 9.12 29.53 -2.11
CA VAL A 577 8.88 30.97 -2.27
C VAL A 577 9.28 31.72 -1.00
N ASN A 578 10.13 32.76 -1.12
CA ASN A 578 10.54 33.58 0.01
C ASN A 578 9.75 34.90 0.10
N GLU A 579 9.75 35.66 -0.99
CA GLU A 579 9.24 37.03 -1.05
C GLU A 579 8.69 37.30 -2.45
N ILE A 580 7.70 38.19 -2.58
CA ILE A 580 7.11 38.58 -3.85
C ILE A 580 7.23 40.11 -3.95
N TYR A 581 7.75 40.60 -5.08
CA TYR A 581 7.89 42.03 -5.36
C TYR A 581 7.27 42.41 -6.69
N ASN A 582 6.74 43.63 -6.78
CA ASN A 582 6.54 44.30 -8.06
C ASN A 582 7.75 45.22 -8.28
N LEU A 583 8.51 44.97 -9.35
CA LEU A 583 9.78 45.64 -9.62
C LEU A 583 9.76 46.34 -11.00
N ASP A 584 10.43 47.50 -11.05
CA ASP A 584 10.75 48.21 -12.30
C ASP A 584 11.94 47.52 -12.98
N LEU A 585 11.63 46.56 -13.86
CA LEU A 585 12.57 45.84 -14.71
C LEU A 585 13.04 46.64 -15.94
N SER A 586 12.76 47.94 -16.02
CA SER A 586 13.50 48.85 -16.91
C SER A 586 14.91 49.15 -16.38
N ARG A 587 15.17 48.86 -15.09
CA ARG A 587 16.44 49.13 -14.38
C ARG A 587 17.21 47.87 -14.02
N THR A 588 17.15 46.84 -14.85
CA THR A 588 18.01 45.65 -14.71
C THR A 588 19.44 45.96 -15.15
N ASN A 589 20.39 45.23 -14.58
CA ASN A 589 21.75 45.13 -15.10
C ASN A 589 21.93 43.76 -15.75
N VAL A 590 22.98 43.58 -16.55
CA VAL A 590 23.36 42.26 -17.09
C VAL A 590 24.75 41.91 -16.58
N VAL A 591 24.88 40.74 -15.97
CA VAL A 591 26.15 40.17 -15.47
C VAL A 591 26.28 38.76 -16.03
N ASP A 592 27.39 38.48 -16.71
CA ASP A 592 27.67 37.19 -17.38
C ASP A 592 26.52 36.68 -18.27
N GLY A 593 25.83 37.59 -18.96
CA GLY A 593 24.69 37.29 -19.85
C GLY A 593 23.34 37.17 -19.12
N GLN A 594 23.33 37.09 -17.79
CA GLN A 594 22.13 37.00 -16.97
C GLN A 594 21.59 38.39 -16.60
N GLU A 595 20.29 38.63 -16.78
CA GLU A 595 19.64 39.82 -16.20
C GLU A 595 19.64 39.70 -14.66
N VAL A 596 20.06 40.76 -13.97
CA VAL A 596 20.09 40.86 -12.51
C VAL A 596 19.46 42.17 -12.03
N ILE A 597 18.86 42.15 -10.85
CA ILE A 597 18.34 43.35 -10.18
C ILE A 597 18.86 43.43 -8.75
N LEU A 598 19.08 44.64 -8.25
CA LEU A 598 19.51 44.88 -6.87
C LEU A 598 18.31 44.96 -5.94
N VAL A 599 18.19 43.99 -5.03
CA VAL A 599 17.17 43.96 -3.97
C VAL A 599 17.87 43.96 -2.62
N ARG A 600 17.67 45.02 -1.82
CA ARG A 600 18.33 45.23 -0.51
C ARG A 600 19.86 45.02 -0.58
N ASP A 601 20.50 45.71 -1.53
CA ASP A 601 21.94 45.65 -1.83
C ASP A 601 22.52 44.28 -2.20
N LYS A 602 21.65 43.32 -2.56
CA LYS A 602 22.05 42.00 -3.10
C LYS A 602 21.62 41.87 -4.56
N ALA A 603 22.53 41.39 -5.40
CA ALA A 603 22.21 41.06 -6.78
C ALA A 603 21.35 39.78 -6.82
N LEU A 604 20.16 39.89 -7.41
CA LEU A 604 19.23 38.80 -7.63
C LEU A 604 19.18 38.49 -9.13
N PRO A 605 19.56 37.28 -9.58
CA PRO A 605 19.39 36.88 -10.98
C PRO A 605 17.91 36.68 -11.31
N LEU A 606 17.48 37.22 -12.44
CA LEU A 606 16.10 37.21 -12.91
C LEU A 606 15.92 36.22 -14.06
N PHE A 607 14.89 35.39 -13.97
CA PHE A 607 14.54 34.39 -14.96
C PHE A 607 13.08 34.57 -15.41
N TRP A 608 12.88 34.73 -16.72
CA TRP A 608 11.57 34.98 -17.32
C TRP A 608 10.84 33.65 -17.56
N LEU A 609 9.92 33.27 -16.66
CA LEU A 609 9.26 31.96 -16.73
C LEU A 609 8.48 31.76 -18.04
N LYS A 610 7.83 32.81 -18.55
CA LYS A 610 7.12 32.77 -19.85
C LYS A 610 8.05 32.33 -21.00
N ARG A 611 9.26 32.89 -21.06
CA ARG A 611 10.26 32.56 -22.10
C ARG A 611 10.80 31.14 -21.98
N TRP A 612 10.87 30.59 -20.77
CA TRP A 612 11.33 29.23 -20.50
C TRP A 612 10.26 28.17 -20.78
N LEU A 613 9.02 28.44 -20.37
CA LEU A 613 7.92 27.48 -20.40
C LEU A 613 7.07 27.57 -21.66
N MET A 614 7.08 28.72 -22.36
CA MET A 614 6.30 28.96 -23.58
C MET A 614 7.20 29.50 -24.72
N PRO A 615 8.01 28.64 -25.37
CA PRO A 615 8.84 29.04 -26.50
C PRO A 615 8.01 29.70 -27.63
N GLY A 616 8.36 30.92 -28.01
CA GLY A 616 7.65 31.69 -29.05
C GLY A 616 6.46 32.53 -28.58
N ALA A 617 6.16 32.57 -27.27
CA ALA A 617 5.21 33.55 -26.72
C ALA A 617 5.75 34.99 -26.81
N SER A 618 4.85 35.98 -26.98
CA SER A 618 5.25 37.39 -27.02
C SER A 618 5.67 37.94 -25.65
N GLU A 619 6.71 38.78 -25.65
CA GLU A 619 7.18 39.52 -24.47
C GLU A 619 6.36 40.80 -24.21
N GLU A 620 5.03 40.72 -24.35
CA GLU A 620 4.11 41.77 -23.90
C GLU A 620 3.94 41.70 -22.37
N ILE A 621 4.97 42.15 -21.65
CA ILE A 621 4.96 42.36 -20.20
C ILE A 621 5.36 43.81 -19.94
N ASP A 622 4.61 44.52 -19.12
CA ASP A 622 4.98 45.86 -18.66
C ASP A 622 6.22 45.76 -17.75
N ARG A 623 7.39 46.09 -18.32
CA ARG A 623 8.66 46.06 -17.59
C ARG A 623 8.72 47.11 -16.46
N THR A 624 7.81 48.08 -16.38
CA THR A 624 7.81 49.10 -15.31
C THR A 624 7.19 48.62 -14.00
N ALA A 625 6.38 47.55 -14.03
CA ALA A 625 5.66 47.02 -12.87
C ALA A 625 5.53 45.48 -12.91
N ALA A 626 6.61 44.78 -13.25
CA ALA A 626 6.58 43.33 -13.40
C ALA A 626 6.55 42.61 -12.03
N SER A 627 5.75 41.55 -11.93
CA SER A 627 5.71 40.69 -10.75
C SER A 627 6.90 39.73 -10.74
N VAL A 628 7.67 39.75 -9.66
CA VAL A 628 8.87 38.93 -9.44
C VAL A 628 8.71 38.11 -8.18
N VAL A 629 8.68 36.78 -8.33
CA VAL A 629 8.64 35.81 -7.23
C VAL A 629 10.07 35.41 -6.88
N ILE A 630 10.55 35.77 -5.69
CA ILE A 630 11.84 35.31 -5.19
C ILE A 630 11.69 33.91 -4.63
N VAL A 631 12.47 32.98 -5.17
CA VAL A 631 12.55 31.59 -4.68
C VAL A 631 13.95 31.25 -4.19
N SER A 632 14.03 30.31 -3.25
CA SER A 632 15.28 29.75 -2.74
C SER A 632 15.40 28.27 -3.06
N VAL A 633 16.54 27.86 -3.61
CA VAL A 633 16.91 26.44 -3.79
C VAL A 633 18.26 26.23 -3.12
N GLY A 634 18.24 25.55 -1.97
CA GLY A 634 19.42 25.44 -1.10
C GLY A 634 19.92 26.82 -0.68
N THR A 635 21.16 27.15 -1.00
CA THR A 635 21.79 28.44 -0.71
C THR A 635 21.54 29.51 -1.79
N GLN A 636 21.05 29.13 -2.97
CA GLN A 636 20.83 30.05 -4.09
C GLN A 636 19.46 30.72 -3.98
N ARG A 637 19.41 32.01 -4.29
CA ARG A 637 18.16 32.79 -4.44
C ARG A 637 18.07 33.34 -5.85
N VAL A 638 16.90 33.23 -6.45
CA VAL A 638 16.64 33.67 -7.83
C VAL A 638 15.25 34.31 -7.91
N GLY A 639 15.06 35.25 -8.83
CA GLY A 639 13.76 35.89 -9.07
C GLY A 639 13.11 35.34 -10.34
N PHE A 640 11.89 34.86 -10.25
CA PHE A 640 11.07 34.50 -11.40
C PHE A 640 10.14 35.63 -11.80
N VAL A 641 10.28 36.12 -13.03
CA VAL A 641 9.36 37.10 -13.62
C VAL A 641 8.14 36.35 -14.18
N VAL A 642 6.94 36.79 -13.78
CA VAL A 642 5.64 36.22 -14.17
C VAL A 642 4.70 37.32 -14.68
N ASP A 643 3.76 36.95 -15.55
CA ASP A 643 2.80 37.90 -16.13
C ASP A 643 1.80 38.39 -15.08
N GLN A 644 1.27 37.47 -14.26
CA GLN A 644 0.30 37.78 -13.20
C GLN A 644 0.40 36.79 -12.04
N LEU A 645 0.28 37.33 -10.82
CA LEU A 645 0.06 36.57 -9.58
C LEU A 645 -1.44 36.39 -9.37
N VAL A 646 -1.90 35.16 -9.11
CA VAL A 646 -3.30 34.88 -8.76
C VAL A 646 -3.48 34.87 -7.24
N GLY A 647 -2.59 34.18 -6.52
CA GLY A 647 -2.64 34.07 -5.06
C GLY A 647 -2.13 32.72 -4.56
N GLN A 648 -2.24 32.49 -3.25
CA GLN A 648 -1.94 31.18 -2.66
C GLN A 648 -3.16 30.27 -2.73
N GLU A 649 -2.99 29.05 -3.27
CA GLU A 649 -4.00 27.99 -3.24
C GLU A 649 -3.37 26.67 -2.79
N GLU A 650 -4.08 25.92 -1.94
CA GLU A 650 -3.76 24.51 -1.69
C GLU A 650 -4.27 23.70 -2.88
N VAL A 651 -3.46 22.76 -3.36
CA VAL A 651 -3.76 21.98 -4.57
C VAL A 651 -3.40 20.52 -4.37
N VAL A 652 -4.21 19.60 -4.92
CA VAL A 652 -3.91 18.16 -4.94
C VAL A 652 -2.95 17.88 -6.10
N ILE A 653 -1.78 17.34 -5.81
CA ILE A 653 -0.81 16.94 -6.83
C ILE A 653 -1.28 15.63 -7.48
N LYS A 654 -1.59 15.68 -8.78
CA LYS A 654 -1.76 14.48 -9.61
C LYS A 654 -0.45 14.26 -10.41
N PRO A 655 0.14 13.05 -10.42
CA PRO A 655 1.35 12.77 -11.17
C PRO A 655 1.10 12.92 -12.68
N LEU A 656 2.12 13.33 -13.42
CA LEU A 656 2.04 13.39 -14.88
C LEU A 656 2.05 11.96 -15.46
N GLY A 657 1.03 11.61 -16.25
CA GLY A 657 0.93 10.29 -16.89
C GLY A 657 2.11 9.97 -17.83
N GLY A 658 2.27 8.71 -18.20
CA GLY A 658 3.51 8.16 -18.81
C GLY A 658 4.12 8.95 -19.97
N MET A 659 3.30 9.58 -20.83
CA MET A 659 3.80 10.42 -21.95
C MET A 659 4.48 11.72 -21.50
N LEU A 660 4.20 12.19 -20.28
CA LEU A 660 4.70 13.43 -19.69
C LEU A 660 5.58 13.18 -18.46
N GLN A 661 5.71 11.93 -18.02
CA GLN A 661 6.52 11.54 -16.87
C GLN A 661 8.00 11.90 -17.12
N GLY A 662 8.64 12.53 -16.14
CA GLY A 662 10.02 13.00 -16.27
C GLY A 662 10.20 14.28 -17.10
N THR A 663 9.12 14.99 -17.49
CA THR A 663 9.20 16.33 -18.11
C THR A 663 9.99 17.30 -17.20
N PRO A 664 11.21 17.73 -17.56
CA PRO A 664 12.07 18.37 -16.56
C PRO A 664 11.63 19.79 -16.21
N GLY A 665 11.56 20.09 -14.91
CA GLY A 665 11.00 21.32 -14.37
C GLY A 665 9.51 21.24 -14.04
N MET A 666 8.87 20.09 -14.22
CA MET A 666 7.49 19.82 -13.79
C MET A 666 7.49 18.76 -12.68
N ALA A 667 6.80 19.03 -11.59
CA ALA A 667 6.58 18.09 -10.49
C ALA A 667 5.28 17.28 -10.66
N GLY A 668 4.25 17.89 -11.27
CA GLY A 668 2.91 17.30 -11.39
C GLY A 668 1.94 18.23 -12.11
N ALA A 669 0.67 17.87 -12.11
CA ALA A 669 -0.43 18.74 -12.51
C ALA A 669 -1.50 18.78 -11.40
N THR A 670 -2.38 19.77 -11.47
CA THR A 670 -3.55 19.88 -10.58
C THR A 670 -4.72 20.54 -11.29
N ILE A 671 -5.91 20.40 -10.71
CA ILE A 671 -7.13 21.07 -11.15
C ILE A 671 -7.40 22.19 -10.14
N THR A 672 -7.42 23.43 -10.61
CA THR A 672 -7.72 24.61 -9.78
C THR A 672 -9.20 24.68 -9.43
N GLY A 673 -9.56 25.47 -8.42
CA GLY A 673 -10.96 25.61 -7.98
C GLY A 673 -11.91 26.19 -9.04
N ASP A 674 -11.42 26.69 -10.17
CA ASP A 674 -12.21 27.12 -11.35
C ASP A 674 -12.17 26.11 -12.52
N GLY A 675 -11.71 24.88 -12.28
CA GLY A 675 -11.73 23.78 -13.24
C GLY A 675 -10.61 23.80 -14.29
N ARG A 676 -9.61 24.68 -14.15
CA ARG A 676 -8.47 24.73 -15.08
C ARG A 676 -7.36 23.77 -14.65
N ILE A 677 -6.61 23.28 -15.63
CA ILE A 677 -5.40 22.50 -15.36
C ILE A 677 -4.23 23.48 -15.14
N ALA A 678 -3.59 23.37 -13.97
CA ALA A 678 -2.35 24.07 -13.67
C ALA A 678 -1.18 23.07 -13.57
N LEU A 679 -0.02 23.45 -14.10
CA LEU A 679 1.20 22.65 -14.02
C LEU A 679 2.03 23.07 -12.81
N ILE A 680 2.44 22.10 -12.00
CA ILE A 680 3.22 22.32 -10.77
C ILE A 680 4.71 22.29 -11.13
N LEU A 681 5.45 23.33 -10.77
CA LEU A 681 6.85 23.48 -11.15
C LEU A 681 7.82 22.84 -10.14
N ASP A 682 8.69 21.97 -10.64
CA ASP A 682 9.89 21.50 -9.93
C ASP A 682 10.99 22.56 -10.06
N ILE A 683 11.09 23.45 -9.07
CA ILE A 683 12.01 24.60 -9.11
C ILE A 683 13.49 24.16 -9.20
N PRO A 684 14.00 23.21 -8.38
CA PRO A 684 15.34 22.66 -8.55
C PRO A 684 15.62 22.08 -9.96
N GLY A 685 14.71 21.26 -10.49
CA GLY A 685 14.88 20.67 -11.83
C GLY A 685 14.81 21.70 -12.96
N LEU A 686 13.96 22.71 -12.81
CA LEU A 686 13.82 23.83 -13.74
C LEU A 686 15.14 24.62 -13.82
N LEU A 687 15.70 25.03 -12.67
CA LEU A 687 16.98 25.75 -12.63
C LEU A 687 18.12 24.89 -13.20
N LYS A 688 18.21 23.61 -12.82
CA LYS A 688 19.25 22.69 -13.32
C LYS A 688 19.24 22.55 -14.86
N ARG A 689 18.06 22.60 -15.49
CA ARG A 689 17.91 22.51 -16.96
C ARG A 689 18.14 23.84 -17.68
N TYR A 690 17.56 24.93 -17.17
CA TYR A 690 17.50 26.18 -17.92
C TYR A 690 18.64 27.15 -17.59
N ALA A 691 19.26 27.09 -16.40
CA ALA A 691 20.47 27.87 -16.09
C ALA A 691 21.73 27.42 -16.87
N ARG A 692 21.69 26.26 -17.54
CA ARG A 692 22.75 25.78 -18.47
C ARG A 692 22.53 26.16 -19.93
N LYS A 693 21.44 26.87 -20.25
CA LYS A 693 21.06 27.28 -21.62
C LYS A 693 20.96 28.80 -21.82
N GLY A 694 21.36 29.58 -20.81
CA GLY A 694 21.58 31.03 -20.92
C GLY A 694 22.92 31.32 -21.55
#